data_AF-A0A8S4ESQ0-F1
#
_entry.id   AF-A0A8S4ESQ0-F1
#
_cell.length_a   1.000
_cell.length_b   1.000
_cell.length_c   1.000
_cell.angle_alpha   90.00
_cell.angle_beta   90.00
_cell.angle_gamma   90.00
#
_symmetry.space_group_name_H-M   'P 1'
#
loop_
_entity.id
_entity.type
_entity.pdbx_description
1 polymer ?
#
loop_
_entity_poly.entity_id
_entity_poly.type
_entity_poly.pdbx_seq_one_letter_code
_entity_poly.pdbx_strand_id
1 'polypeptide(L)'
;MYLPGDHETNGNVPEPVDVLENGTNDVLDTEEPSQEPVTVPELDPETLSALGETTEKAPKFGANIHESLSRLWLPILRKGINNETKEKLAKEYLVPENCALLQPPKLNPEITSAVNEGARARDKKVEAVQQQLGLGITALNKGLELLLDDGRDRLQAIKYLSDSCRLLCDLHFLETEARKKFITPGLDKSFLNIMQDVEHDDMLFGNKLSEKIKATKVIEKHGLQIKKPAPNPKPPSTSYNQPSTSRSRPQGNWGGPSRFAPNRGGRGGAEEDSVSQPETSSRLQCSTEVVNTEQTACNVPTTIEVHAGRLQEPEVQILDYMTQQHKLFIGISAAHALRISANRLWDTLNEVSDQIEQGNLERLPELHALACCLKAVSTADTAALVERCRLACGGHGYMLSSNLPLTYGLVTAACTYEGENTVLLLQTARFLMKTWQQIDTAKTTPTIEYLKITSDPNYVNKWEKSVEGIIRGFQVVAMRKTSKSFEMMKSRMLSGMSQADAWNMTSVQLVAAAEAHCRAVMLQAYHEATAAEAASSSPELRPVLQQLLELYAAYWALEKTSDLLQYTPITGDDITELQIWYEELLTKIRPNAVGLVDAFDIRDDILQSTLGAYDGRVYERLFEEAQKAPLNAEPVNQSFHQHLKPFMQGKL
;
A
#
# COMPACT_ATOMS: atom_id res chain seq x y z
N MET A 1 26.54 21.92 -24.31
CA MET A 1 27.25 22.23 -25.57
C MET A 1 26.80 23.62 -25.99
N TYR A 2 27.72 24.58 -25.95
CA TYR A 2 27.76 25.93 -26.55
C TYR A 2 26.66 27.00 -26.34
N LEU A 3 27.14 28.13 -25.80
CA LEU A 3 26.65 29.53 -25.86
C LEU A 3 26.54 30.06 -27.31
N PRO A 4 25.84 31.19 -27.55
CA PRO A 4 26.44 32.56 -27.48
C PRO A 4 25.45 33.59 -26.86
N GLY A 5 25.77 34.84 -26.50
CA GLY A 5 26.93 35.73 -26.64
C GLY A 5 26.50 37.15 -26.23
N ASP A 6 27.45 37.93 -25.73
CA ASP A 6 27.32 39.24 -25.05
C ASP A 6 26.75 40.40 -25.88
N HIS A 7 26.16 41.38 -25.20
CA HIS A 7 26.29 42.80 -25.55
C HIS A 7 26.23 43.70 -24.29
N GLU A 8 27.34 44.41 -24.07
CA GLU A 8 27.52 45.50 -23.09
C GLU A 8 26.67 46.73 -23.44
N THR A 9 26.16 47.44 -22.43
CA THR A 9 26.18 48.92 -22.42
C THR A 9 26.26 49.50 -21.01
N ASN A 10 27.08 50.55 -20.93
CA ASN A 10 27.52 51.35 -19.80
C ASN A 10 26.44 52.00 -18.90
N GLY A 11 26.78 52.11 -17.62
CA GLY A 11 26.91 53.42 -16.95
C GLY A 11 25.71 53.94 -16.13
N ASN A 12 25.79 53.85 -14.81
CA ASN A 12 26.05 55.00 -13.90
C ASN A 12 25.72 54.61 -12.45
N VAL A 13 26.73 54.70 -11.59
CA VAL A 13 26.61 54.75 -10.12
C VAL A 13 26.71 56.22 -9.71
N PRO A 14 26.00 56.63 -8.65
CA PRO A 14 26.60 57.58 -7.72
C PRO A 14 26.64 57.02 -6.30
N GLU A 15 27.83 57.15 -5.72
CA GLU A 15 28.19 56.91 -4.32
C GLU A 15 27.80 58.10 -3.41
N PRO A 16 27.98 57.98 -2.07
CA PRO A 16 27.10 58.57 -1.05
C PRO A 16 27.58 59.93 -0.52
N VAL A 17 26.72 60.59 0.26
CA VAL A 17 27.08 61.79 1.03
C VAL A 17 26.91 61.49 2.52
N ASP A 18 28.04 61.43 3.23
CA ASP A 18 28.15 61.51 4.68
C ASP A 18 28.07 62.99 5.14
N VAL A 19 27.32 63.26 6.22
CA VAL A 19 27.55 64.43 7.09
C VAL A 19 27.37 64.00 8.55
N LEU A 20 28.36 64.39 9.36
CA LEU A 20 28.64 64.05 10.75
C LEU A 20 27.72 64.75 11.79
N GLU A 21 27.47 63.99 12.86
CA GLU A 21 27.43 64.32 14.31
C GLU A 21 26.76 65.60 14.85
N ASN A 22 25.81 65.40 15.78
CA ASN A 22 25.98 65.82 17.18
C ASN A 22 24.93 65.16 18.08
N GLY A 23 25.39 64.63 19.22
CA GLY A 23 24.58 63.86 20.16
C GLY A 23 23.80 64.70 21.18
N THR A 24 22.89 64.03 21.87
CA THR A 24 22.57 64.23 23.29
C THR A 24 21.77 63.02 23.78
N ASN A 25 22.19 62.48 24.93
CA ASN A 25 21.51 61.41 25.65
C ASN A 25 20.15 61.90 26.14
N ASP A 26 19.10 61.10 25.94
CA ASP A 26 18.03 61.00 26.92
C ASP A 26 17.42 59.60 26.90
N VAL A 27 17.30 59.07 28.11
CA VAL A 27 16.72 57.77 28.49
C VAL A 27 15.21 57.90 28.44
N LEU A 28 14.52 57.14 27.59
CA LEU A 28 13.07 56.95 27.68
C LEU A 28 12.66 55.54 27.22
N ASP A 29 11.75 54.97 28.00
CA ASP A 29 11.21 53.62 27.96
C ASP A 29 10.68 53.20 26.59
N THR A 30 11.04 51.98 26.16
CA THR A 30 10.35 51.28 25.07
C THR A 30 9.04 50.69 25.58
N GLU A 31 7.97 51.47 25.47
CA GLU A 31 6.61 50.91 25.33
C GLU A 31 6.45 50.34 23.91
N GLU A 32 5.98 49.10 23.82
CA GLU A 32 5.55 48.48 22.56
C GLU A 32 4.38 49.27 21.97
N PRO A 33 4.40 49.63 20.66
CA PRO A 33 3.21 50.21 20.04
C PRO A 33 2.16 49.12 19.86
N SER A 34 1.04 49.30 20.55
CA SER A 34 -0.22 48.59 20.33
C SER A 34 -0.63 48.68 18.85
N GLN A 35 -0.54 47.57 18.12
CA GLN A 35 -1.19 47.44 16.81
C GLN A 35 -2.70 47.35 17.02
N GLU A 36 -3.41 48.45 16.74
CA GLU A 36 -4.84 48.39 16.43
C GLU A 36 -5.04 47.50 15.19
N PRO A 37 -6.08 46.65 15.16
CA PRO A 37 -6.33 45.80 14.00
C PRO A 37 -6.68 46.67 12.79
N VAL A 38 -5.85 46.61 11.75
CA VAL A 38 -6.13 47.20 10.44
C VAL A 38 -7.36 46.48 9.87
N THR A 39 -8.54 47.11 10.00
CA THR A 39 -9.74 46.70 9.29
C THR A 39 -9.54 46.97 7.81
N VAL A 40 -9.25 45.91 7.04
CA VAL A 40 -9.35 45.94 5.58
C VAL A 40 -10.82 46.23 5.23
N PRO A 41 -11.14 47.25 4.42
CA PRO A 41 -12.51 47.50 4.01
C PRO A 41 -13.04 46.29 3.23
N GLU A 42 -14.15 45.70 3.68
CA GLU A 42 -14.88 44.72 2.89
C GLU A 42 -15.33 45.37 1.57
N LEU A 43 -15.01 44.71 0.45
CA LEU A 43 -15.45 45.13 -0.87
C LEU A 43 -16.97 45.14 -0.93
N ASP A 44 -17.54 46.12 -1.63
CA ASP A 44 -18.98 46.27 -1.73
C ASP A 44 -19.63 45.09 -2.49
N PRO A 45 -20.91 44.77 -2.21
CA PRO A 45 -21.58 43.60 -2.77
C PRO A 45 -21.69 43.62 -4.30
N GLU A 46 -21.68 44.80 -4.93
CA GLU A 46 -21.73 44.93 -6.39
C GLU A 46 -20.38 44.58 -7.02
N THR A 47 -19.27 44.96 -6.37
CA THR A 47 -17.90 44.56 -6.76
C THR A 47 -17.67 43.06 -6.60
N LEU A 48 -18.20 42.44 -5.53
CA LEU A 48 -18.16 40.98 -5.34
C LEU A 48 -18.97 40.23 -6.41
N SER A 49 -20.11 40.77 -6.84
CA SER A 49 -20.92 40.19 -7.93
C SER A 49 -20.26 40.33 -9.31
N ALA A 50 -19.42 41.33 -9.53
CA ALA A 50 -18.70 41.54 -10.78
C ALA A 50 -17.46 40.63 -10.94
N LEU A 51 -16.92 40.10 -9.83
CA LEU A 51 -15.72 39.25 -9.79
C LEU A 51 -15.98 37.75 -10.07
N GLY A 52 -17.25 37.36 -10.30
CA GLY A 52 -17.66 35.98 -10.61
C GLY A 52 -18.10 35.19 -9.37
N GLU A 53 -19.04 34.26 -9.56
CA GLU A 53 -19.57 33.43 -8.47
C GLU A 53 -18.50 32.44 -7.95
N THR A 54 -18.27 32.47 -6.64
CA THR A 54 -17.34 31.57 -5.95
C THR A 54 -17.87 30.14 -5.98
N THR A 55 -17.16 29.23 -6.64
CA THR A 55 -17.46 27.79 -6.66
C THR A 55 -16.66 27.06 -5.58
N GLU A 56 -17.04 27.22 -4.31
CA GLU A 56 -16.45 26.43 -3.21
C GLU A 56 -17.52 25.60 -2.50
N LYS A 57 -17.51 24.29 -2.74
CA LYS A 57 -18.05 23.31 -1.79
C LYS A 57 -17.07 23.19 -0.61
N ALA A 58 -16.95 24.23 0.20
CA ALA A 58 -16.25 24.16 1.48
C ALA A 58 -16.91 23.08 2.37
N PRO A 59 -16.18 22.42 3.28
CA PRO A 59 -16.77 21.50 4.24
C PRO A 59 -17.88 22.23 4.99
N LYS A 60 -19.07 21.62 5.09
CA LYS A 60 -20.14 22.17 5.93
C LYS A 60 -19.71 22.07 7.39
N PHE A 61 -19.08 23.13 7.88
CA PHE A 61 -18.83 23.30 9.31
C PHE A 61 -20.13 23.69 10.01
N GLY A 62 -20.29 23.23 11.26
CA GLY A 62 -21.38 23.68 12.11
C GLY A 62 -21.23 25.15 12.50
N ALA A 63 -22.20 25.66 13.27
CA ALA A 63 -22.10 27.01 13.83
C ALA A 63 -20.82 27.16 14.68
N ASN A 64 -20.21 28.34 14.62
CA ASN A 64 -19.02 28.65 15.41
C ASN A 64 -19.30 28.46 16.90
N ILE A 65 -18.38 27.77 17.58
CA ILE A 65 -18.34 27.76 19.05
C ILE A 65 -17.84 29.11 19.56
N HIS A 66 -18.05 29.38 20.85
CA HIS A 66 -17.59 30.61 21.48
C HIS A 66 -16.09 30.86 21.25
N GLU A 67 -15.72 32.08 20.86
CA GLU A 67 -14.36 32.42 20.40
C GLU A 67 -13.27 32.16 21.46
N SER A 68 -13.59 32.32 22.74
CA SER A 68 -12.67 31.97 23.82
C SER A 68 -12.36 30.47 23.86
N LEU A 69 -13.33 29.59 23.57
CA LEU A 69 -13.10 28.14 23.53
C LEU A 69 -12.24 27.77 22.32
N SER A 70 -12.50 28.38 21.15
CA SER A 70 -11.69 28.13 19.96
C SER A 70 -10.24 28.59 20.16
N ARG A 71 -10.01 29.78 20.75
CA ARG A 71 -8.65 30.26 21.10
C ARG A 71 -7.92 29.34 22.08
N LEU A 72 -8.63 28.69 23.00
CA LEU A 72 -8.04 27.76 23.97
C LEU A 72 -7.77 26.37 23.37
N TRP A 73 -8.68 25.86 22.53
CA TRP A 73 -8.58 24.50 21.99
C TRP A 73 -7.67 24.40 20.76
N LEU A 74 -7.61 25.43 19.91
CA LEU A 74 -6.79 25.39 18.69
C LEU A 74 -5.30 25.12 18.96
N PRO A 75 -4.64 25.73 19.96
CA PRO A 75 -3.26 25.39 20.31
C PRO A 75 -3.10 23.93 20.75
N ILE A 76 -4.06 23.40 21.52
CA ILE A 76 -4.06 22.02 22.00
C ILE A 76 -4.24 21.04 20.84
N LEU A 77 -5.15 21.33 19.91
CA LEU A 77 -5.36 20.52 18.70
C LEU A 77 -4.13 20.53 17.78
N ARG A 78 -3.34 21.61 17.78
CA ARG A 78 -2.12 21.73 16.96
C ARG A 78 -0.88 21.11 17.61
N LYS A 79 -0.72 21.22 18.93
CA LYS A 79 0.54 20.86 19.62
C LYS A 79 0.39 19.80 20.72
N GLY A 80 -0.84 19.39 21.01
CA GLY A 80 -1.16 18.50 22.12
C GLY A 80 -1.09 19.18 23.49
N ILE A 81 -1.50 18.44 24.51
CA ILE A 81 -1.36 18.85 25.92
C ILE A 81 0.02 18.44 26.42
N ASN A 82 0.71 19.33 27.15
CA ASN A 82 2.01 19.01 27.75
C ASN A 82 1.89 17.97 28.89
N ASN A 83 2.98 17.26 29.21
CA ASN A 83 2.95 16.16 30.17
C ASN A 83 2.60 16.61 31.60
N GLU A 84 3.07 17.79 32.04
CA GLU A 84 2.74 18.32 33.37
C GLU A 84 1.24 18.57 33.55
N THR A 85 0.56 19.06 32.50
CA THR A 85 -0.89 19.29 32.54
C THR A 85 -1.64 17.96 32.52
N LYS A 86 -1.17 16.96 31.77
CA LYS A 86 -1.75 15.61 31.80
C LYS A 86 -1.68 14.98 33.20
N GLU A 87 -0.54 15.11 33.89
CA GLU A 87 -0.38 14.59 35.25
C GLU A 87 -1.27 15.30 36.27
N LYS A 88 -1.47 16.62 36.12
CA LYS A 88 -2.41 17.37 36.96
C LYS A 88 -3.85 16.90 36.76
N LEU A 89 -4.30 16.77 35.51
CA LEU A 89 -5.64 16.28 35.17
C LEU A 89 -5.86 14.85 35.68
N ALA A 90 -4.86 13.98 35.59
CA ALA A 90 -4.95 12.61 36.09
C ALA A 90 -5.16 12.51 37.61
N LYS A 91 -4.66 13.49 38.38
CA LYS A 91 -4.88 13.57 39.84
C LYS A 91 -6.26 14.12 40.21
N GLU A 92 -6.82 14.98 39.36
CA GLU A 92 -8.12 15.65 39.59
C GLU A 92 -9.32 14.79 39.20
N TYR A 93 -9.18 14.01 38.11
CA TYR A 93 -10.24 13.19 37.54
C TYR A 93 -9.98 11.70 37.78
N LEU A 94 -10.13 11.27 39.04
CA LEU A 94 -10.04 9.87 39.42
C LEU A 94 -11.26 9.08 38.91
N VAL A 95 -11.02 7.92 38.29
CA VAL A 95 -12.09 7.04 37.80
C VAL A 95 -12.96 6.56 38.97
N PRO A 96 -14.29 6.68 38.88
CA PRO A 96 -15.21 6.23 39.92
C PRO A 96 -15.20 4.70 40.13
N GLU A 97 -15.34 4.24 41.39
CA GLU A 97 -15.33 2.82 41.73
C GLU A 97 -16.47 2.03 41.07
N ASN A 98 -17.65 2.64 40.90
CA ASN A 98 -18.81 2.03 40.23
C ASN A 98 -18.68 1.98 38.69
N CYS A 99 -17.64 2.59 38.11
CA CYS A 99 -17.32 2.55 36.68
C CYS A 99 -15.84 2.18 36.45
N ALA A 100 -15.34 1.19 37.20
CA ALA A 100 -13.93 0.79 37.19
C ALA A 100 -13.39 0.41 35.79
N LEU A 101 -14.24 -0.02 34.84
CA LEU A 101 -13.86 -0.35 33.46
C LEU A 101 -13.44 0.87 32.61
N LEU A 102 -13.58 2.10 33.12
CA LEU A 102 -12.97 3.29 32.53
C LEU A 102 -11.45 3.36 32.81
N GLN A 103 -10.93 2.50 33.69
CA GLN A 103 -9.50 2.23 33.73
C GLN A 103 -9.15 1.28 32.58
N PRO A 104 -8.05 1.52 31.86
CA PRO A 104 -7.62 0.62 30.81
C PRO A 104 -7.30 -0.75 31.42
N PRO A 105 -7.78 -1.86 30.81
CA PRO A 105 -7.49 -3.19 31.31
C PRO A 105 -6.00 -3.50 31.17
N LYS A 106 -5.44 -4.16 32.18
CA LYS A 106 -4.02 -4.50 32.19
C LYS A 106 -3.76 -5.72 31.32
N LEU A 107 -2.59 -5.76 30.69
CA LEU A 107 -2.18 -6.94 29.95
C LEU A 107 -1.97 -8.11 30.91
N ASN A 108 -2.59 -9.26 30.62
CA ASN A 108 -2.44 -10.48 31.42
C ASN A 108 -0.95 -10.87 31.53
N PRO A 109 -0.44 -11.25 32.72
CA PRO A 109 0.97 -11.64 32.90
C PRO A 109 1.42 -12.79 31.99
N GLU A 110 0.54 -13.76 31.74
CA GLU A 110 0.77 -14.90 30.84
C GLU A 110 1.02 -14.42 29.41
N ILE A 111 0.21 -13.47 28.95
CA ILE A 111 0.32 -12.89 27.61
C ILE A 111 1.55 -11.99 27.52
N THR A 112 1.83 -11.21 28.56
CA THR A 112 3.02 -10.35 28.67
C THR A 112 4.31 -11.14 28.47
N SER A 113 4.35 -12.37 29.00
CA SER A 113 5.48 -13.30 28.86
C SER A 113 5.57 -13.97 27.48
N ALA A 114 4.44 -14.11 26.78
CA ALA A 114 4.36 -14.81 25.50
C ALA A 114 4.66 -13.91 24.29
N VAL A 115 4.37 -12.61 24.38
CA VAL A 115 4.54 -11.67 23.27
C VAL A 115 5.93 -11.04 23.22
N ASN A 116 6.34 -10.55 22.03
CA ASN A 116 7.62 -9.89 21.85
C ASN A 116 7.65 -8.44 22.41
N GLU A 117 8.84 -7.86 22.53
CA GLU A 117 9.03 -6.51 23.10
C GLU A 117 8.33 -5.41 22.29
N GLY A 118 8.31 -5.53 20.96
CA GLY A 118 7.60 -4.59 20.09
C GLY A 118 6.09 -4.57 20.34
N ALA A 119 5.49 -5.74 20.55
CA ALA A 119 4.07 -5.87 20.89
C ALA A 119 3.76 -5.25 22.26
N ARG A 120 4.61 -5.49 23.28
CA ARG A 120 4.47 -4.83 24.60
C ARG A 120 4.58 -3.32 24.52
N ALA A 121 5.55 -2.81 23.77
CA ALA A 121 5.76 -1.38 23.60
C ALA A 121 4.60 -0.70 22.87
N ARG A 122 3.98 -1.40 21.90
CA ARG A 122 2.78 -0.94 21.21
C ARG A 122 1.56 -0.94 22.13
N ASP A 123 1.31 -2.04 22.85
CA ASP A 123 0.19 -2.14 23.80
C ASP A 123 0.26 -1.03 24.85
N LYS A 124 1.45 -0.79 25.42
CA LYS A 124 1.66 0.28 26.42
C LYS A 124 1.32 1.68 25.88
N LYS A 125 1.55 1.94 24.58
CA LYS A 125 1.17 3.21 23.96
C LYS A 125 -0.34 3.33 23.81
N VAL A 126 -1.00 2.27 23.39
CA VAL A 126 -2.47 2.24 23.23
C VAL A 126 -3.16 2.30 24.59
N GLU A 127 -2.63 1.60 25.60
CA GLU A 127 -3.05 1.68 27.01
C GLU A 127 -2.99 3.13 27.54
N ALA A 128 -1.93 3.87 27.21
CA ALA A 128 -1.81 5.28 27.61
C ALA A 128 -2.83 6.20 26.92
N VAL A 129 -3.17 5.93 25.65
CA VAL A 129 -4.24 6.66 24.94
C VAL A 129 -5.60 6.35 25.58
N GLN A 130 -5.85 5.08 25.87
CA GLN A 130 -7.07 4.61 26.52
C GLN A 130 -7.23 5.20 27.93
N GLN A 131 -6.15 5.30 28.71
CA GLN A 131 -6.15 6.01 29.99
C GLN A 131 -6.58 7.48 29.84
N GLN A 132 -6.04 8.18 28.84
CA GLN A 132 -6.37 9.59 28.61
C GLN A 132 -7.85 9.75 28.22
N LEU A 133 -8.41 8.80 27.47
CA LEU A 133 -9.83 8.75 27.14
C LEU A 133 -10.72 8.51 28.38
N GLY A 134 -10.35 7.56 29.26
CA GLY A 134 -11.06 7.31 30.52
C GLY A 134 -11.09 8.53 31.46
N LEU A 135 -9.98 9.27 31.54
CA LEU A 135 -9.92 10.54 32.28
C LEU A 135 -10.84 11.61 31.67
N GLY A 136 -10.90 11.70 30.34
CA GLY A 136 -11.80 12.62 29.62
C GLY A 136 -13.28 12.32 29.85
N ILE A 137 -13.66 11.04 29.81
CA ILE A 137 -15.03 10.59 30.13
C ILE A 137 -15.38 10.94 31.58
N THR A 138 -14.45 10.74 32.52
CA THR A 138 -14.65 11.06 33.93
C THR A 138 -14.86 12.57 34.16
N ALA A 139 -14.10 13.41 33.46
CA ALA A 139 -14.27 14.87 33.52
C ALA A 139 -15.63 15.32 32.96
N LEU A 140 -16.06 14.74 31.82
CA LEU A 140 -17.39 15.00 31.27
C LEU A 140 -18.51 14.54 32.19
N ASN A 141 -18.34 13.38 32.84
CA ASN A 141 -19.34 12.85 33.77
C ASN A 141 -19.49 13.73 35.02
N LYS A 142 -18.41 14.31 35.56
CA LYS A 142 -18.52 15.32 36.65
C LYS A 142 -19.29 16.56 36.18
N GLY A 143 -19.07 17.01 34.94
CA GLY A 143 -19.85 18.11 34.35
C GLY A 143 -21.33 17.74 34.19
N LEU A 144 -21.62 16.50 33.82
CA LEU A 144 -22.98 15.97 33.76
C LEU A 144 -23.62 15.92 35.15
N GLU A 145 -22.91 15.45 36.17
CA GLU A 145 -23.37 15.36 37.57
C GLU A 145 -23.73 16.73 38.16
N LEU A 146 -22.94 17.77 37.90
CA LEU A 146 -23.26 19.13 38.32
C LEU A 146 -24.56 19.65 37.68
N LEU A 147 -24.79 19.31 36.41
CA LEU A 147 -26.06 19.58 35.76
C LEU A 147 -27.16 18.68 36.31
N LEU A 148 -26.84 17.52 36.91
CA LEU A 148 -27.82 16.63 37.49
C LEU A 148 -28.42 17.14 38.83
N ASP A 149 -27.85 18.17 39.44
CA ASP A 149 -28.21 18.58 40.80
C ASP A 149 -28.97 19.93 40.91
N ASP A 150 -28.95 20.84 39.92
CA ASP A 150 -29.81 22.05 39.94
C ASP A 150 -29.95 22.78 38.59
N GLY A 151 -31.16 23.25 38.21
CA GLY A 151 -31.33 24.35 37.22
C GLY A 151 -32.09 24.11 35.89
N ARG A 152 -32.72 25.20 35.39
CA ARG A 152 -33.69 25.29 34.27
C ARG A 152 -33.02 25.47 32.89
N ASP A 153 -32.51 24.38 32.30
CA ASP A 153 -32.44 24.07 30.85
C ASP A 153 -31.69 22.73 30.62
N ARG A 154 -31.89 21.82 31.58
CA ARG A 154 -31.01 20.68 31.85
C ARG A 154 -31.10 19.58 30.82
N LEU A 155 -32.29 19.30 30.30
CA LEU A 155 -32.56 18.05 29.60
C LEU A 155 -31.77 17.95 28.28
N GLN A 156 -31.63 19.07 27.58
CA GLN A 156 -30.89 19.12 26.31
C GLN A 156 -29.38 19.07 26.55
N ALA A 157 -28.87 19.78 27.57
CA ALA A 157 -27.46 19.73 27.95
C ALA A 157 -27.05 18.35 28.49
N ILE A 158 -27.88 17.74 29.35
CA ILE A 158 -27.74 16.34 29.78
C ILE A 158 -27.69 15.43 28.57
N LYS A 159 -28.62 15.60 27.62
CA LYS A 159 -28.68 14.75 26.43
C LYS A 159 -27.38 14.84 25.63
N TYR A 160 -26.89 16.03 25.31
CA TYR A 160 -25.66 16.19 24.54
C TYR A 160 -24.42 15.64 25.27
N LEU A 161 -24.30 15.89 26.57
CA LEU A 161 -23.18 15.38 27.37
C LEU A 161 -23.27 13.87 27.59
N SER A 162 -24.47 13.34 27.81
CA SER A 162 -24.73 11.90 27.92
C SER A 162 -24.44 11.18 26.60
N ASP A 163 -24.89 11.71 25.47
CA ASP A 163 -24.62 11.13 24.15
C ASP A 163 -23.11 11.18 23.84
N SER A 164 -22.43 12.29 24.21
CA SER A 164 -20.97 12.40 24.11
C SER A 164 -20.24 11.37 24.99
N CYS A 165 -20.67 11.18 26.25
CA CYS A 165 -20.11 10.16 27.13
C CYS A 165 -20.32 8.75 26.57
N ARG A 166 -21.49 8.44 26.01
CA ARG A 166 -21.78 7.13 25.41
C ARG A 166 -20.88 6.85 24.21
N LEU A 167 -20.68 7.82 23.32
CA LEU A 167 -19.77 7.69 22.18
C LEU A 167 -18.31 7.53 22.61
N LEU A 168 -17.87 8.24 23.64
CA LEU A 168 -16.51 8.10 24.16
C LEU A 168 -16.30 6.77 24.91
N CYS A 169 -17.32 6.28 25.62
CA CYS A 169 -17.30 4.93 26.22
C CYS A 169 -17.24 3.84 25.14
N ASP A 170 -17.96 3.99 24.04
CA ASP A 170 -17.88 3.08 22.88
C ASP A 170 -16.49 3.11 22.25
N LEU A 171 -15.92 4.30 22.04
CA LEU A 171 -14.53 4.44 21.57
C LEU A 171 -13.54 3.78 22.54
N HIS A 172 -13.73 3.93 23.85
CA HIS A 172 -12.90 3.29 24.87
C HIS A 172 -12.99 1.75 24.80
N PHE A 173 -14.17 1.21 24.51
CA PHE A 173 -14.36 -0.22 24.26
C PHE A 173 -13.71 -0.68 22.95
N LEU A 174 -13.84 0.09 21.88
CA LEU A 174 -13.20 -0.20 20.59
C LEU A 174 -11.66 -0.23 20.72
N GLU A 175 -11.07 0.63 21.54
CA GLU A 175 -9.64 0.57 21.88
C GLU A 175 -9.27 -0.74 22.61
N THR A 176 -10.10 -1.22 23.53
CA THR A 176 -9.91 -2.56 24.16
C THR A 176 -9.90 -3.66 23.10
N GLU A 177 -10.87 -3.66 22.17
CA GLU A 177 -10.96 -4.65 21.11
C GLU A 177 -9.80 -4.54 20.10
N ALA A 178 -9.34 -3.33 19.81
CA ALA A 178 -8.14 -3.10 18.99
C ALA A 178 -6.89 -3.66 19.67
N ARG A 179 -6.71 -3.43 20.98
CA ARG A 179 -5.61 -4.00 21.78
C ARG A 179 -5.61 -5.52 21.73
N LYS A 180 -6.78 -6.16 21.89
CA LYS A 180 -6.91 -7.62 21.71
C LYS A 180 -6.44 -8.04 20.30
N LYS A 181 -6.97 -7.41 19.25
CA LYS A 181 -6.62 -7.73 17.85
C LYS A 181 -5.15 -7.53 17.52
N PHE A 182 -4.46 -6.55 18.12
CA PHE A 182 -3.03 -6.34 17.88
C PHE A 182 -2.13 -7.36 18.59
N ILE A 183 -2.61 -7.94 19.69
CA ILE A 183 -1.86 -8.90 20.52
C ILE A 183 -2.09 -10.33 20.04
N THR A 184 -3.32 -10.67 19.65
CA THR A 184 -3.75 -12.00 19.22
C THR A 184 -2.84 -12.66 18.16
N PRO A 185 -2.35 -11.97 17.11
CA PRO A 185 -1.46 -12.57 16.10
C PRO A 185 -0.10 -13.02 16.63
N GLY A 186 0.31 -12.53 17.81
CA GLY A 186 1.55 -12.92 18.47
C GLY A 186 1.42 -14.14 19.38
N LEU A 187 0.25 -14.79 19.43
CA LEU A 187 -0.05 -15.91 20.32
C LEU A 187 -0.23 -17.21 19.53
N ASP A 188 0.02 -18.34 20.21
CA ASP A 188 -0.10 -19.66 19.60
C ASP A 188 -1.55 -19.98 19.19
N LYS A 189 -1.69 -20.70 18.06
CA LYS A 189 -2.99 -20.99 17.44
C LYS A 189 -3.96 -21.73 18.36
N SER A 190 -3.46 -22.54 19.31
CA SER A 190 -4.29 -23.25 20.30
C SER A 190 -5.02 -22.31 21.27
N PHE A 191 -4.58 -21.05 21.39
CA PHE A 191 -5.18 -20.06 22.28
C PHE A 191 -6.23 -19.18 21.58
N LEU A 192 -6.23 -19.09 20.25
CA LEU A 192 -7.11 -18.20 19.49
C LEU A 192 -8.60 -18.48 19.75
N ASN A 193 -8.97 -19.76 19.79
CA ASN A 193 -10.35 -20.18 20.05
C ASN A 193 -10.78 -19.93 21.50
N ILE A 194 -9.83 -19.88 22.44
CA ILE A 194 -10.12 -19.52 23.83
C ILE A 194 -10.39 -18.02 23.95
N MET A 195 -9.79 -17.21 23.07
CA MET A 195 -9.75 -15.75 23.19
C MET A 195 -10.90 -15.02 22.46
N GLN A 196 -11.60 -15.70 21.53
CA GLN A 196 -12.74 -15.12 20.80
C GLN A 196 -13.97 -14.86 21.70
N ASP A 197 -14.15 -15.66 22.77
CA ASP A 197 -15.34 -15.59 23.66
C ASP A 197 -15.02 -15.05 25.06
N VAL A 198 -13.98 -14.22 25.21
CA VAL A 198 -13.58 -13.71 26.52
C VAL A 198 -13.99 -12.26 26.71
N GLU A 199 -14.96 -12.07 27.60
CA GLU A 199 -15.27 -10.78 28.20
C GLU A 199 -14.05 -10.26 28.96
N HIS A 200 -13.73 -8.99 28.76
CA HIS A 200 -12.65 -8.32 29.47
C HIS A 200 -13.16 -7.83 30.82
N ASP A 201 -12.28 -7.82 31.81
CA ASP A 201 -12.50 -7.22 33.12
C ASP A 201 -11.35 -6.23 33.37
N ASP A 202 -10.86 -6.17 34.60
CA ASP A 202 -9.63 -5.48 34.98
C ASP A 202 -8.37 -6.01 34.24
N MET A 203 -8.46 -7.17 33.60
CA MET A 203 -7.47 -7.73 32.66
C MET A 203 -8.00 -7.79 31.22
N LEU A 204 -7.10 -7.59 30.25
CA LEU A 204 -7.44 -7.47 28.83
C LEU A 204 -8.16 -8.71 28.26
N PHE A 205 -7.77 -9.90 28.74
CA PHE A 205 -8.38 -11.18 28.40
C PHE A 205 -9.02 -11.86 29.61
N GLY A 206 -9.49 -11.07 30.59
CA GLY A 206 -10.20 -11.58 31.76
C GLY A 206 -9.29 -12.22 32.83
N ASN A 207 -9.71 -12.13 34.09
CA ASN A 207 -9.01 -12.74 35.22
C ASN A 207 -9.01 -14.27 35.22
N LYS A 208 -9.96 -14.90 34.51
CA LYS A 208 -10.11 -16.37 34.44
C LYS A 208 -9.32 -17.03 33.29
N LEU A 209 -8.49 -16.26 32.58
CA LEU A 209 -7.74 -16.76 31.43
C LEU A 209 -6.89 -17.99 31.78
N SER A 210 -6.17 -17.95 32.90
CA SER A 210 -5.27 -19.03 33.32
C SER A 210 -6.02 -20.33 33.65
N GLU A 211 -7.25 -20.24 34.14
CA GLU A 211 -8.12 -21.39 34.39
C GLU A 211 -8.64 -22.00 33.09
N LYS A 212 -9.08 -21.15 32.15
CA LYS A 212 -9.53 -21.57 30.81
C LYS A 212 -8.40 -22.29 30.05
N ILE A 213 -7.18 -21.74 30.09
CA ILE A 213 -6.00 -22.36 29.46
C ILE A 213 -5.72 -23.76 30.02
N LYS A 214 -5.81 -23.93 31.35
CA LYS A 214 -5.60 -25.23 32.00
C LYS A 214 -6.70 -26.23 31.63
N ALA A 215 -7.96 -25.79 31.59
CA ALA A 215 -9.09 -26.64 31.19
C ALA A 215 -8.94 -27.14 29.75
N THR A 216 -8.54 -26.28 28.81
CA THR A 216 -8.36 -26.67 27.40
C THR A 216 -7.23 -27.68 27.21
N LYS A 217 -6.09 -27.51 27.90
CA LYS A 217 -4.99 -28.50 27.84
C LYS A 217 -5.38 -29.88 28.39
N VAL A 218 -6.28 -29.93 29.38
CA VAL A 218 -6.82 -31.19 29.90
C VAL A 218 -7.75 -31.85 28.87
N ILE A 219 -8.61 -31.06 28.20
CA ILE A 219 -9.49 -31.55 27.13
C ILE A 219 -8.67 -32.09 25.95
N GLU A 220 -7.62 -31.38 25.52
CA GLU A 220 -6.73 -31.79 24.43
C GLU A 220 -6.02 -33.12 24.75
N LYS A 221 -5.52 -33.26 25.99
CA LYS A 221 -4.91 -34.49 26.48
C LYS A 221 -5.89 -35.67 26.50
N HIS A 222 -7.16 -35.43 26.84
CA HIS A 222 -8.21 -36.46 26.81
C HIS A 222 -8.65 -36.79 25.37
N GLY A 223 -8.72 -35.79 24.48
CA GLY A 223 -9.03 -35.97 23.06
C GLY A 223 -8.01 -36.83 22.32
N LEU A 224 -6.73 -36.73 22.68
CA LEU A 224 -5.67 -37.59 22.15
C LEU A 224 -5.81 -39.06 22.53
N GLN A 225 -6.47 -39.38 23.67
CA GLN A 225 -6.76 -40.77 24.07
C GLN A 225 -7.96 -41.37 23.32
N ILE A 226 -8.80 -40.52 22.72
CA ILE A 226 -9.98 -40.92 21.93
C ILE A 226 -9.59 -41.23 20.47
N LYS A 227 -8.49 -40.63 19.96
CA LYS A 227 -8.01 -40.80 18.59
C LYS A 227 -7.33 -42.17 18.41
N LYS A 228 -7.89 -43.05 17.55
CA LYS A 228 -7.31 -44.36 17.21
C LYS A 228 -5.93 -44.17 16.51
N PRO A 229 -4.85 -44.87 16.93
CA PRO A 229 -3.57 -44.74 16.25
C PRO A 229 -3.57 -45.44 14.88
N ALA A 230 -3.15 -44.72 13.84
CA ALA A 230 -2.89 -45.29 12.52
C ALA A 230 -1.53 -46.03 12.50
N PRO A 231 -1.38 -47.17 11.78
CA PRO A 231 -0.12 -47.90 11.74
C PRO A 231 0.90 -47.22 10.81
N ASN A 232 2.10 -46.93 11.34
CA ASN A 232 3.23 -46.41 10.56
C ASN A 232 3.83 -47.48 9.63
N PRO A 233 4.13 -47.16 8.35
CA PRO A 233 4.90 -48.04 7.47
C PRO A 233 6.40 -48.02 7.83
N LYS A 234 7.02 -49.19 7.96
CA LYS A 234 8.48 -49.36 8.17
C LYS A 234 9.25 -49.18 6.85
N PRO A 235 10.44 -48.54 6.85
CA PRO A 235 11.31 -48.48 5.68
C PRO A 235 12.07 -49.81 5.47
N PRO A 236 12.42 -50.18 4.22
CA PRO A 236 13.13 -51.42 3.93
C PRO A 236 14.63 -51.31 4.21
N SER A 237 15.17 -52.35 4.85
CA SER A 237 16.60 -52.55 5.07
C SER A 237 17.24 -53.24 3.86
N THR A 238 18.28 -52.64 3.27
CA THR A 238 19.17 -53.36 2.36
C THR A 238 20.62 -53.09 2.72
N SER A 239 21.27 -54.11 3.25
CA SER A 239 22.71 -54.21 3.48
C SER A 239 23.45 -54.44 2.17
N TYR A 240 24.43 -53.60 1.82
CA TYR A 240 25.50 -53.98 0.90
C TYR A 240 26.84 -53.36 1.31
N ASN A 241 27.83 -54.26 1.45
CA ASN A 241 29.24 -53.99 1.68
C ASN A 241 29.86 -53.13 0.57
N GLN A 242 30.64 -52.11 0.93
CA GLN A 242 31.61 -51.49 0.03
C GLN A 242 32.99 -52.10 0.23
N PRO A 243 33.77 -52.30 -0.84
CA PRO A 243 35.22 -52.22 -0.78
C PRO A 243 35.72 -50.88 -1.36
N SER A 244 36.67 -50.31 -0.63
CA SER A 244 37.46 -49.13 -0.98
C SER A 244 38.25 -49.32 -2.29
N THR A 245 38.28 -48.30 -3.15
CA THR A 245 39.49 -47.97 -3.91
C THR A 245 39.63 -46.45 -4.09
N SER A 246 40.83 -45.99 -3.72
CA SER A 246 41.39 -44.66 -3.92
C SER A 246 41.57 -44.32 -5.40
N ARG A 247 41.30 -43.07 -5.78
CA ARG A 247 42.05 -42.39 -6.87
C ARG A 247 42.01 -40.88 -6.72
N SER A 248 43.20 -40.34 -6.49
CA SER A 248 43.59 -38.94 -6.52
C SER A 248 43.79 -38.42 -7.94
N ARG A 249 43.38 -37.18 -8.25
CA ARG A 249 44.13 -36.24 -9.11
C ARG A 249 43.68 -34.77 -8.89
N PRO A 250 44.57 -33.78 -9.14
CA PRO A 250 44.55 -32.47 -8.49
C PRO A 250 43.89 -31.38 -9.35
N GLN A 251 43.28 -30.39 -8.70
CA GLN A 251 42.77 -29.19 -9.35
C GLN A 251 43.66 -27.99 -9.02
N GLY A 252 44.03 -27.26 -10.07
CA GLY A 252 44.97 -26.15 -10.07
C GLY A 252 44.47 -24.89 -9.37
N ASN A 253 45.48 -24.14 -8.93
CA ASN A 253 45.45 -22.93 -8.14
C ASN A 253 45.07 -21.70 -8.99
N TRP A 254 43.94 -21.05 -8.69
CA TRP A 254 43.66 -19.65 -9.07
C TRP A 254 42.92 -18.98 -7.90
N GLY A 255 43.64 -18.15 -7.16
CA GLY A 255 43.14 -17.39 -6.02
C GLY A 255 42.54 -16.05 -6.44
N GLY A 256 41.29 -15.79 -6.05
CA GLY A 256 40.69 -14.45 -6.03
C GLY A 256 40.96 -13.73 -4.69
N PRO A 257 40.83 -12.39 -4.62
CA PRO A 257 41.28 -11.61 -3.48
C PRO A 257 40.40 -11.74 -2.22
N SER A 258 41.03 -11.51 -1.07
CA SER A 258 40.51 -11.64 0.29
C SER A 258 39.18 -10.90 0.52
N ARG A 259 38.13 -11.66 0.91
CA ARG A 259 36.94 -11.11 1.56
C ARG A 259 37.12 -11.21 3.08
N PHE A 260 36.91 -10.09 3.75
CA PHE A 260 36.84 -9.96 5.20
C PHE A 260 35.94 -11.03 5.83
N ALA A 261 36.39 -11.60 6.94
CA ALA A 261 35.72 -12.67 7.67
C ALA A 261 34.51 -12.14 8.47
N PRO A 262 33.33 -12.78 8.39
CA PRO A 262 32.33 -12.69 9.44
C PRO A 262 32.63 -13.74 10.52
N ASN A 263 32.52 -13.27 11.76
CA ASN A 263 32.82 -13.98 12.98
C ASN A 263 32.02 -15.28 13.12
N ARG A 264 32.71 -16.35 13.52
CA ARG A 264 32.15 -17.66 13.83
C ARG A 264 31.58 -17.68 15.26
N GLY A 265 30.35 -18.17 15.38
CA GLY A 265 29.78 -18.72 16.62
C GLY A 265 28.33 -19.10 16.29
N GLY A 266 27.92 -20.35 16.11
CA GLY A 266 28.42 -21.59 16.68
C GLY A 266 27.49 -22.02 17.82
N ARG A 267 26.29 -22.53 17.48
CA ARG A 267 25.54 -23.54 18.23
C ARG A 267 24.34 -24.01 17.41
N GLY A 268 24.42 -25.24 16.93
CA GLY A 268 23.25 -25.97 16.46
C GLY A 268 22.40 -26.40 17.65
N GLY A 269 21.10 -26.19 17.53
CA GLY A 269 20.04 -26.82 18.30
C GLY A 269 18.92 -27.13 17.33
N ALA A 270 18.43 -28.37 17.35
CA ALA A 270 17.24 -28.76 16.63
C ALA A 270 16.00 -28.18 17.34
N GLU A 271 15.18 -27.42 16.62
CA GLU A 271 13.82 -26.98 17.02
C GLU A 271 12.99 -27.05 15.73
N GLU A 272 12.13 -28.07 15.59
CA GLU A 272 10.67 -27.99 15.84
C GLU A 272 9.97 -26.95 14.94
N ASP A 273 9.21 -27.47 13.98
CA ASP A 273 8.43 -26.73 12.98
C ASP A 273 7.51 -25.69 13.65
N SER A 274 7.98 -24.44 13.70
CA SER A 274 7.15 -23.29 14.01
C SER A 274 6.12 -23.11 12.90
N VAL A 275 4.83 -23.18 13.22
CA VAL A 275 3.74 -22.93 12.28
C VAL A 275 3.79 -21.45 11.88
N SER A 276 4.35 -21.18 10.71
CA SER A 276 4.37 -19.89 10.04
C SER A 276 2.96 -19.31 9.90
N GLN A 277 2.84 -17.98 9.90
CA GLN A 277 1.73 -17.35 9.18
C GLN A 277 1.73 -17.96 7.78
N PRO A 278 0.57 -18.38 7.23
CA PRO A 278 0.57 -18.97 5.90
C PRO A 278 1.20 -17.95 4.95
N GLU A 279 2.28 -18.34 4.25
CA GLU A 279 3.01 -17.46 3.31
C GLU A 279 2.08 -16.82 2.25
N THR A 280 0.90 -17.41 2.06
CA THR A 280 -0.18 -16.86 1.24
C THR A 280 -0.73 -15.53 1.79
N SER A 281 -0.86 -15.39 3.12
CA SER A 281 -1.37 -14.17 3.77
C SER A 281 -0.36 -13.03 3.72
N SER A 282 0.94 -13.30 3.89
CA SER A 282 2.00 -12.29 3.74
C SER A 282 2.12 -11.82 2.29
N ARG A 283 2.02 -12.73 1.31
CA ARG A 283 1.98 -12.37 -0.13
C ARG A 283 0.76 -11.54 -0.50
N LEU A 284 -0.38 -11.82 0.11
CA LEU A 284 -1.60 -11.04 -0.10
C LEU A 284 -1.47 -9.62 0.47
N GLN A 285 -0.91 -9.48 1.68
CA GLN A 285 -0.60 -8.18 2.25
C GLN A 285 0.37 -7.38 1.37
N CYS A 286 1.40 -8.04 0.82
CA CYS A 286 2.32 -7.45 -0.15
C CYS A 286 1.58 -6.92 -1.39
N SER A 287 0.69 -7.72 -1.99
CA SER A 287 -0.14 -7.27 -3.12
C SER A 287 -1.01 -6.06 -2.78
N THR A 288 -1.59 -6.00 -1.57
CA THR A 288 -2.39 -4.85 -1.12
C THR A 288 -1.55 -3.59 -0.88
N GLU A 289 -0.37 -3.74 -0.29
CA GLU A 289 0.60 -2.63 -0.09
C GLU A 289 1.02 -2.04 -1.44
N VAL A 290 1.25 -2.90 -2.43
CA VAL A 290 1.59 -2.53 -3.81
C VAL A 290 0.46 -1.70 -4.45
N VAL A 291 -0.81 -2.10 -4.27
CA VAL A 291 -1.97 -1.32 -4.76
C VAL A 291 -2.00 0.08 -4.15
N ASN A 292 -1.85 0.21 -2.83
CA ASN A 292 -1.84 1.51 -2.16
C ASN A 292 -0.69 2.39 -2.69
N THR A 293 0.45 1.77 -2.98
CA THR A 293 1.64 2.46 -3.48
C THR A 293 1.46 2.91 -4.93
N GLU A 294 0.77 2.12 -5.76
CA GLU A 294 0.38 2.51 -7.12
C GLU A 294 -0.59 3.69 -7.13
N GLN A 295 -1.61 3.66 -6.27
CA GLN A 295 -2.58 4.75 -6.12
C GLN A 295 -1.88 6.05 -5.71
N THR A 296 -0.90 5.95 -4.81
CA THR A 296 -0.04 7.07 -4.39
C THR A 296 0.77 7.61 -5.57
N ALA A 297 1.36 6.74 -6.39
CA ALA A 297 2.17 7.17 -7.54
C ALA A 297 1.35 7.76 -8.68
N CYS A 298 0.12 7.30 -8.91
CA CYS A 298 -0.77 7.83 -9.95
C CYS A 298 -1.31 9.22 -9.59
N ASN A 299 -1.47 9.54 -8.29
CA ASN A 299 -1.90 10.85 -7.80
C ASN A 299 -0.89 11.98 -8.11
N VAL A 300 0.41 11.69 -8.09
CA VAL A 300 1.44 12.72 -8.24
C VAL A 300 1.48 13.37 -9.63
N PRO A 301 1.56 12.63 -10.75
CA PRO A 301 1.72 13.22 -12.09
C PRO A 301 0.42 13.80 -12.68
N THR A 302 -0.75 13.37 -12.22
CA THR A 302 -2.05 13.92 -12.67
C THR A 302 -2.29 15.34 -12.19
N THR A 303 -1.59 15.76 -11.13
CA THR A 303 -1.68 17.10 -10.54
C THR A 303 -0.65 18.08 -11.11
N ILE A 304 0.32 17.60 -11.90
CA ILE A 304 1.39 18.42 -12.45
C ILE A 304 0.98 19.02 -13.79
N GLU A 305 0.92 20.35 -13.83
CA GLU A 305 0.81 21.17 -15.04
C GLU A 305 2.21 21.67 -15.44
N VAL A 306 2.94 20.91 -16.26
CA VAL A 306 4.10 21.45 -16.99
C VAL A 306 3.69 21.81 -18.41
N HIS A 307 4.33 22.86 -18.91
CA HIS A 307 3.94 23.67 -20.04
C HIS A 307 4.86 23.38 -21.24
N ALA A 308 4.30 23.25 -22.45
CA ALA A 308 5.06 23.37 -23.69
C ALA A 308 4.18 23.99 -24.80
N GLY A 309 4.57 25.16 -25.31
CA GLY A 309 3.81 25.89 -26.34
C GLY A 309 4.61 26.31 -27.56
N ARG A 310 3.92 26.47 -28.70
CA ARG A 310 4.40 27.18 -29.89
C ARG A 310 4.30 28.69 -29.63
N LEU A 311 5.26 29.46 -30.14
CA LEU A 311 5.31 30.92 -29.98
C LEU A 311 3.95 31.57 -30.35
N GLN A 312 3.34 32.28 -29.39
CA GLN A 312 2.14 33.13 -29.44
C GLN A 312 0.81 32.58 -28.88
N GLU A 313 0.75 31.34 -28.40
CA GLU A 313 -0.42 30.81 -27.65
C GLU A 313 -0.03 30.44 -26.21
N PRO A 314 -0.95 30.48 -25.23
CA PRO A 314 -0.68 29.95 -23.90
C PRO A 314 -0.28 28.47 -24.00
N GLU A 315 0.69 28.07 -23.20
CA GLU A 315 1.19 26.70 -23.23
C GLU A 315 0.10 25.72 -22.79
N VAL A 316 0.07 24.53 -23.40
CA VAL A 316 -0.93 23.50 -23.10
C VAL A 316 -0.53 22.66 -21.88
N GLN A 317 -1.52 22.15 -21.15
CA GLN A 317 -1.29 21.20 -20.06
C GLN A 317 -0.65 19.93 -20.64
N ILE A 318 0.44 19.44 -20.05
CA ILE A 318 1.09 18.19 -20.50
C ILE A 318 0.14 16.99 -20.53
N LEU A 319 -0.89 16.97 -19.69
CA LEU A 319 -1.90 15.90 -19.64
C LEU A 319 -2.75 15.83 -20.92
N ASP A 320 -2.76 16.86 -21.76
CA ASP A 320 -3.44 16.86 -23.06
C ASP A 320 -2.67 16.10 -24.14
N TYR A 321 -1.38 15.84 -23.93
CA TYR A 321 -0.62 15.02 -24.88
C TYR A 321 -0.97 13.55 -24.72
N MET A 322 -1.34 12.90 -25.83
CA MET A 322 -1.67 11.47 -25.89
C MET A 322 -0.58 10.57 -25.29
N THR A 323 0.69 10.94 -25.48
CA THR A 323 1.84 10.22 -24.91
C THR A 323 1.89 10.31 -23.39
N GLN A 324 1.45 11.43 -22.80
CA GLN A 324 1.34 11.59 -21.36
C GLN A 324 0.13 10.82 -20.81
N GLN A 325 -1.00 10.87 -21.52
CA GLN A 325 -2.20 10.08 -21.19
C GLN A 325 -1.88 8.58 -21.19
N HIS A 326 -1.18 8.07 -22.20
CA HIS A 326 -0.72 6.68 -22.25
C HIS A 326 0.14 6.29 -21.05
N LYS A 327 1.03 7.17 -20.57
CA LYS A 327 1.88 6.88 -19.39
C LYS A 327 1.06 6.77 -18.10
N LEU A 328 0.03 7.61 -17.95
CA LEU A 328 -0.64 7.82 -16.67
C LEU A 328 -1.96 7.07 -16.53
N PHE A 329 -2.83 7.10 -17.56
CA PHE A 329 -4.18 6.55 -17.45
C PHE A 329 -4.17 5.03 -17.33
N ILE A 330 -3.17 4.37 -17.91
CA ILE A 330 -2.96 2.95 -17.67
C ILE A 330 -2.61 2.66 -16.20
N GLY A 331 -1.87 3.53 -15.52
CA GLY A 331 -1.59 3.39 -14.09
C GLY A 331 -2.86 3.51 -13.24
N ILE A 332 -3.74 4.46 -13.58
CA ILE A 332 -5.04 4.61 -12.90
C ILE A 332 -5.86 3.33 -13.08
N SER A 333 -6.02 2.87 -14.31
CA SER A 333 -6.77 1.65 -14.64
C SER A 333 -6.17 0.39 -14.00
N ALA A 334 -4.84 0.26 -14.00
CA ALA A 334 -4.13 -0.84 -13.35
C ALA A 334 -4.33 -0.83 -11.83
N ALA A 335 -4.31 0.32 -11.16
CA ALA A 335 -4.56 0.42 -9.73
C ALA A 335 -5.95 -0.17 -9.34
N HIS A 336 -6.98 0.07 -10.16
CA HIS A 336 -8.29 -0.56 -9.98
C HIS A 336 -8.24 -2.08 -10.23
N ALA A 337 -7.61 -2.53 -11.32
CA ALA A 337 -7.45 -3.95 -11.63
C ALA A 337 -6.73 -4.71 -10.51
N LEU A 338 -5.67 -4.12 -9.95
CA LEU A 338 -4.90 -4.69 -8.84
C LEU A 338 -5.71 -4.73 -7.55
N ARG A 339 -6.45 -3.65 -7.23
CA ARG A 339 -7.33 -3.61 -6.05
C ARG A 339 -8.36 -4.73 -6.09
N ILE A 340 -9.04 -4.87 -7.24
CA ILE A 340 -10.05 -5.91 -7.47
C ILE A 340 -9.42 -7.30 -7.36
N SER A 341 -8.25 -7.50 -7.97
CA SER A 341 -7.54 -8.78 -7.90
C SER A 341 -7.11 -9.15 -6.47
N ALA A 342 -6.67 -8.16 -5.68
CA ALA A 342 -6.33 -8.35 -4.28
C ALA A 342 -7.57 -8.69 -3.43
N ASN A 343 -8.68 -7.98 -3.62
CA ASN A 343 -9.94 -8.29 -2.93
C ASN A 343 -10.42 -9.71 -3.27
N ARG A 344 -10.37 -10.09 -4.55
CA ARG A 344 -10.73 -11.45 -4.99
C ARG A 344 -9.86 -12.53 -4.36
N LEU A 345 -8.56 -12.28 -4.23
CA LEU A 345 -7.63 -13.18 -3.54
C LEU A 345 -7.95 -13.26 -2.03
N TRP A 346 -8.34 -12.15 -1.41
CA TRP A 346 -8.76 -12.10 -0.01
C TRP A 346 -10.03 -12.92 0.22
N ASP A 347 -11.04 -12.77 -0.64
CA ASP A 347 -12.27 -13.57 -0.57
C ASP A 347 -11.97 -15.06 -0.74
N THR A 348 -11.10 -15.41 -1.70
CA THR A 348 -10.67 -16.79 -1.92
C THR A 348 -9.92 -17.34 -0.70
N LEU A 349 -9.07 -16.53 -0.05
CA LEU A 349 -8.38 -16.93 1.18
C LEU A 349 -9.36 -17.23 2.31
N ASN A 350 -10.38 -16.38 2.50
CA ASN A 350 -11.40 -16.59 3.53
C ASN A 350 -12.20 -17.88 3.26
N GLU A 351 -12.70 -18.05 2.04
CA GLU A 351 -13.43 -19.26 1.63
C GLU A 351 -12.62 -20.54 1.84
N VAL A 352 -11.34 -20.52 1.49
CA VAL A 352 -10.46 -21.68 1.64
C VAL A 352 -10.08 -21.90 3.11
N SER A 353 -9.95 -20.85 3.91
CA SER A 353 -9.70 -20.96 5.35
C SER A 353 -10.86 -21.67 6.05
N ASP A 354 -12.10 -21.30 5.73
CA ASP A 354 -13.30 -21.97 6.24
C ASP A 354 -13.35 -23.46 5.82
N GLN A 355 -12.92 -23.77 4.60
CA GLN A 355 -12.83 -25.15 4.10
C GLN A 355 -11.75 -25.97 4.83
N ILE A 356 -10.61 -25.35 5.16
CA ILE A 356 -9.52 -26.00 5.90
C ILE A 356 -9.99 -26.38 7.31
N GLU A 357 -10.77 -25.52 7.98
CA GLU A 357 -11.36 -25.83 9.29
C GLU A 357 -12.30 -27.05 9.23
N GLN A 358 -12.96 -27.23 8.10
CA GLN A 358 -13.81 -28.39 7.81
C GLN A 358 -13.01 -29.63 7.32
N GLY A 359 -11.68 -29.54 7.24
CA GLY A 359 -10.78 -30.60 6.80
C GLY A 359 -10.67 -30.76 5.27
N ASN A 360 -11.20 -29.83 4.49
CA ASN A 360 -11.11 -29.84 3.03
C ASN A 360 -9.89 -29.03 2.54
N LEU A 361 -8.93 -29.72 1.93
CA LEU A 361 -7.68 -29.13 1.44
C LEU A 361 -7.61 -29.00 -0.10
N GLU A 362 -8.71 -29.28 -0.82
CA GLU A 362 -8.70 -29.38 -2.28
C GLU A 362 -8.33 -28.06 -2.99
N ARG A 363 -8.79 -26.91 -2.46
CA ARG A 363 -8.55 -25.58 -3.05
C ARG A 363 -7.25 -24.91 -2.60
N LEU A 364 -6.53 -25.49 -1.64
CA LEU A 364 -5.28 -24.92 -1.13
C LEU A 364 -4.19 -24.77 -2.20
N PRO A 365 -3.97 -25.73 -3.13
CA PRO A 365 -3.00 -25.57 -4.21
C PRO A 365 -3.36 -24.44 -5.18
N GLU A 366 -4.66 -24.25 -5.48
CA GLU A 366 -5.14 -23.15 -6.33
C GLU A 366 -4.88 -21.81 -5.66
N LEU A 367 -5.28 -21.67 -4.39
CA LEU A 367 -5.05 -20.44 -3.62
C LEU A 367 -3.56 -20.06 -3.59
N HIS A 368 -2.67 -21.03 -3.34
CA HIS A 368 -1.24 -20.79 -3.34
C HIS A 368 -0.72 -20.36 -4.72
N ALA A 369 -1.13 -21.06 -5.78
CA ALA A 369 -0.71 -20.74 -7.14
C ALA A 369 -1.18 -19.34 -7.58
N LEU A 370 -2.41 -18.96 -7.22
CA LEU A 370 -2.99 -17.66 -7.49
C LEU A 370 -2.25 -16.56 -6.72
N ALA A 371 -1.99 -16.75 -5.42
CA ALA A 371 -1.23 -15.79 -4.62
C ALA A 371 0.19 -15.57 -5.16
N CYS A 372 0.86 -16.65 -5.61
CA CYS A 372 2.20 -16.58 -6.18
C CYS A 372 2.23 -15.74 -7.48
N CYS A 373 1.34 -16.01 -8.44
CA CYS A 373 1.36 -15.27 -9.70
C CYS A 373 0.83 -13.86 -9.55
N LEU A 374 -0.21 -13.62 -8.74
CA LEU A 374 -0.72 -12.28 -8.50
C LEU A 374 0.35 -11.40 -7.88
N LYS A 375 1.04 -11.87 -6.83
CA LYS A 375 2.15 -11.12 -6.22
C LYS A 375 3.21 -10.79 -7.26
N ALA A 376 3.65 -11.79 -8.03
CA ALA A 376 4.72 -11.59 -9.01
C ALA A 376 4.35 -10.59 -10.11
N VAL A 377 3.13 -10.69 -10.67
CA VAL A 377 2.68 -9.82 -11.76
C VAL A 377 2.36 -8.42 -11.25
N SER A 378 1.60 -8.29 -10.16
CA SER A 378 1.23 -6.98 -9.61
C SER A 378 2.44 -6.17 -9.17
N THR A 379 3.40 -6.77 -8.45
CA THR A 379 4.63 -6.06 -8.04
C THR A 379 5.48 -5.61 -9.23
N ALA A 380 5.59 -6.44 -10.27
CA ALA A 380 6.34 -6.08 -11.48
C ALA A 380 5.68 -4.93 -12.25
N ASP A 381 4.36 -4.98 -12.40
CA ASP A 381 3.58 -3.93 -13.07
C ASP A 381 3.65 -2.61 -12.31
N THR A 382 3.39 -2.63 -11.00
CA THR A 382 3.43 -1.41 -10.19
C THR A 382 4.84 -0.81 -10.19
N ALA A 383 5.90 -1.62 -10.12
CA ALA A 383 7.27 -1.11 -10.22
C ALA A 383 7.50 -0.36 -11.55
N ALA A 384 7.01 -0.90 -12.66
CA ALA A 384 7.11 -0.26 -13.96
C ALA A 384 6.24 1.00 -14.05
N LEU A 385 5.03 0.98 -13.51
CA LEU A 385 4.08 2.10 -13.56
C LEU A 385 4.49 3.27 -12.66
N VAL A 386 5.01 3.00 -11.46
CA VAL A 386 5.56 4.04 -10.57
C VAL A 386 6.73 4.76 -11.24
N GLU A 387 7.64 4.02 -11.89
CA GLU A 387 8.75 4.64 -12.62
C GLU A 387 8.26 5.44 -13.83
N ARG A 388 7.24 4.96 -14.54
CA ARG A 388 6.57 5.73 -15.61
C ARG A 388 5.96 7.02 -15.07
N CYS A 389 5.32 7.00 -13.90
CA CYS A 389 4.81 8.21 -13.22
C CYS A 389 5.94 9.18 -12.87
N ARG A 390 7.06 8.67 -12.34
CA ARG A 390 8.26 9.49 -12.04
C ARG A 390 8.79 10.18 -13.28
N LEU A 391 8.93 9.45 -14.39
CA LEU A 391 9.40 9.99 -15.66
C LEU A 391 8.39 10.95 -16.31
N ALA A 392 7.09 10.74 -16.08
CA ALA A 392 6.01 11.61 -16.55
C ALA A 392 6.06 13.01 -15.89
N CYS A 393 6.62 13.12 -14.68
CA CYS A 393 6.83 14.38 -13.95
C CYS A 393 8.08 15.17 -14.41
N GLY A 394 8.79 14.70 -15.44
CA GLY A 394 10.00 15.35 -15.95
C GLY A 394 11.11 15.47 -14.90
N GLY A 395 11.84 16.58 -14.92
CA GLY A 395 12.96 16.83 -14.00
C GLY A 395 12.54 16.87 -12.52
N HIS A 396 11.36 17.43 -12.22
CA HIS A 396 10.89 17.54 -10.83
C HIS A 396 10.50 16.19 -10.23
N GLY A 397 10.10 15.20 -11.05
CA GLY A 397 9.89 13.82 -10.58
C GLY A 397 11.15 13.14 -10.05
N TYR A 398 12.34 13.67 -10.34
CA TYR A 398 13.59 13.19 -9.75
C TYR A 398 13.81 13.69 -8.32
N MET A 399 13.19 14.81 -7.93
CA MET A 399 13.38 15.40 -6.61
C MET A 399 12.73 14.52 -5.53
N LEU A 400 13.39 14.40 -4.37
CA LEU A 400 12.84 13.66 -3.23
C LEU A 400 11.49 14.22 -2.76
N SER A 401 11.26 15.52 -2.92
CA SER A 401 10.00 16.19 -2.59
C SER A 401 8.81 15.72 -3.43
N SER A 402 9.04 15.06 -4.58
CA SER A 402 7.97 14.40 -5.35
C SER A 402 7.49 13.09 -4.72
N ASN A 403 8.25 12.53 -3.77
CA ASN A 403 8.11 11.21 -3.15
C ASN A 403 8.24 9.99 -4.10
N LEU A 404 8.11 10.17 -5.42
CA LEU A 404 8.16 9.08 -6.41
C LEU A 404 9.45 8.24 -6.37
N PRO A 405 10.67 8.80 -6.16
CA PRO A 405 11.88 7.98 -5.99
C PRO A 405 11.83 7.04 -4.78
N LEU A 406 11.27 7.50 -3.66
CA LEU A 406 11.13 6.68 -2.45
C LEU A 406 10.06 5.60 -2.64
N THR A 407 8.92 5.99 -3.20
CA THR A 407 7.84 5.08 -3.62
C THR A 407 8.36 3.97 -4.52
N TYR A 408 9.16 4.30 -5.54
CA TYR A 408 9.79 3.31 -6.42
C TYR A 408 10.71 2.34 -5.66
N GLY A 409 11.53 2.87 -4.75
CA GLY A 409 12.40 2.05 -3.90
C GLY A 409 11.64 1.05 -3.03
N LEU A 410 10.45 1.43 -2.53
CA LEU A 410 9.59 0.56 -1.75
C LEU A 410 8.94 -0.55 -2.62
N VAL A 411 8.35 -0.19 -3.76
CA VAL A 411 7.67 -1.17 -4.63
C VAL A 411 8.66 -2.18 -5.21
N THR A 412 9.84 -1.75 -5.62
CA THR A 412 10.84 -2.66 -6.20
C THR A 412 11.35 -3.69 -5.20
N ALA A 413 11.37 -3.36 -3.90
CA ALA A 413 11.66 -4.34 -2.86
C ALA A 413 10.61 -5.48 -2.84
N ALA A 414 9.34 -5.14 -3.10
CA ALA A 414 8.23 -6.09 -3.16
C ALA A 414 8.37 -7.11 -4.30
N CYS A 415 9.18 -6.86 -5.32
CA CYS A 415 9.52 -7.86 -6.34
C CYS A 415 10.42 -8.99 -5.80
N THR A 416 11.00 -8.83 -4.60
CA THR A 416 11.99 -9.77 -4.03
C THR A 416 11.54 -10.39 -2.71
N TYR A 417 11.02 -9.60 -1.77
CA TYR A 417 10.57 -10.14 -0.48
C TYR A 417 9.30 -10.99 -0.64
N GLU A 418 9.03 -11.88 0.33
CA GLU A 418 7.93 -12.88 0.30
C GLU A 418 7.95 -13.82 -0.93
N GLY A 419 9.09 -13.85 -1.63
CA GLY A 419 9.39 -14.71 -2.78
C GLY A 419 9.78 -13.91 -4.02
N GLU A 420 10.94 -14.22 -4.62
CA GLU A 420 11.36 -13.57 -5.87
C GLU A 420 10.39 -13.93 -7.01
N ASN A 421 10.04 -12.94 -7.84
CA ASN A 421 8.94 -13.03 -8.80
C ASN A 421 9.08 -14.22 -9.78
N THR A 422 10.28 -14.51 -10.30
CA THR A 422 10.51 -15.65 -11.19
C THR A 422 10.26 -16.97 -10.47
N VAL A 423 10.76 -17.12 -9.24
CA VAL A 423 10.53 -18.31 -8.42
C VAL A 423 9.04 -18.50 -8.12
N LEU A 424 8.30 -17.44 -7.82
CA LEU A 424 6.86 -17.50 -7.58
C LEU A 424 6.08 -17.91 -8.85
N LEU A 425 6.41 -17.33 -10.00
CA LEU A 425 5.82 -17.75 -11.29
C LEU A 425 6.10 -19.22 -11.60
N LEU A 426 7.28 -19.74 -11.23
CA LEU A 426 7.58 -21.17 -11.35
C LEU A 426 6.73 -22.03 -10.41
N GLN A 427 6.30 -21.54 -9.23
CA GLN A 427 5.35 -22.26 -8.37
C GLN A 427 3.97 -22.36 -9.04
N THR A 428 3.47 -21.26 -9.59
CA THR A 428 2.23 -21.26 -10.38
C THR A 428 2.35 -22.18 -11.60
N ALA A 429 3.49 -22.17 -12.29
CA ALA A 429 3.73 -23.06 -13.42
C ALA A 429 3.67 -24.55 -13.01
N ARG A 430 4.16 -24.92 -11.82
CA ARG A 430 4.03 -26.32 -11.33
C ARG A 430 2.58 -26.71 -11.15
N PHE A 431 1.77 -25.82 -10.59
CA PHE A 431 0.34 -26.02 -10.46
C PHE A 431 -0.34 -26.18 -11.82
N LEU A 432 -0.03 -25.31 -12.80
CA LEU A 432 -0.58 -25.39 -14.16
C LEU A 432 -0.18 -26.70 -14.85
N MET A 433 1.06 -27.13 -14.75
CA MET A 433 1.55 -28.37 -15.38
C MET A 433 0.90 -29.62 -14.77
N LYS A 434 0.72 -29.64 -13.45
CA LYS A 434 0.01 -30.72 -12.75
C LYS A 434 -1.46 -30.77 -13.17
N THR A 435 -2.09 -29.60 -13.24
CA THR A 435 -3.49 -29.44 -13.70
C THR A 435 -3.65 -29.91 -15.14
N TRP A 436 -2.76 -29.48 -16.03
CA TRP A 436 -2.79 -29.85 -17.44
C TRP A 436 -2.66 -31.37 -17.64
N GLN A 437 -1.78 -32.02 -16.86
CA GLN A 437 -1.64 -33.48 -16.89
C GLN A 437 -2.92 -34.22 -16.52
N GLN A 438 -3.82 -33.60 -15.75
CA GLN A 438 -5.02 -34.21 -15.20
C GLN A 438 -6.32 -33.57 -15.73
N ILE A 439 -6.24 -32.76 -16.80
CA ILE A 439 -7.34 -31.90 -17.24
C ILE A 439 -8.64 -32.65 -17.60
N ASP A 440 -8.51 -33.88 -18.11
CA ASP A 440 -9.65 -34.73 -18.48
C ASP A 440 -10.32 -35.42 -17.28
N THR A 441 -9.58 -35.58 -16.17
CA THR A 441 -9.97 -36.45 -15.05
C THR A 441 -10.22 -35.71 -13.74
N ALA A 442 -9.56 -34.57 -13.54
CA ALA A 442 -9.70 -33.77 -12.33
C ALA A 442 -10.92 -32.85 -12.39
N LYS A 443 -11.50 -32.61 -11.21
CA LYS A 443 -12.45 -31.51 -11.02
C LYS A 443 -11.69 -30.19 -11.14
N THR A 444 -12.08 -29.35 -12.08
CA THR A 444 -11.46 -28.04 -12.29
C THR A 444 -11.93 -27.07 -11.21
N THR A 445 -11.01 -26.24 -10.74
CA THR A 445 -11.32 -25.12 -9.86
C THR A 445 -11.61 -23.86 -10.70
N PRO A 446 -12.26 -22.83 -10.13
CA PRO A 446 -12.77 -21.69 -10.92
C PRO A 446 -11.69 -20.98 -11.74
N THR A 447 -10.48 -20.80 -11.21
CA THR A 447 -9.42 -20.02 -11.89
C THR A 447 -8.81 -20.74 -13.10
N ILE A 448 -8.99 -22.06 -13.23
CA ILE A 448 -8.44 -22.89 -14.31
C ILE A 448 -9.51 -23.51 -15.20
N GLU A 449 -10.80 -23.27 -14.93
CA GLU A 449 -11.91 -23.86 -15.69
C GLU A 449 -11.80 -23.55 -17.18
N TYR A 450 -11.33 -22.33 -17.51
CA TYR A 450 -11.07 -21.92 -18.89
C TYR A 450 -10.07 -22.83 -19.61
N LEU A 451 -9.10 -23.45 -18.92
CA LEU A 451 -8.13 -24.35 -19.55
C LEU A 451 -8.86 -25.53 -20.18
N LYS A 452 -9.86 -26.09 -19.48
CA LYS A 452 -10.64 -27.22 -19.96
C LYS A 452 -11.51 -26.81 -21.14
N ILE A 453 -12.23 -25.69 -21.01
CA ILE A 453 -13.11 -25.15 -22.06
C ILE A 453 -12.31 -24.88 -23.35
N THR A 454 -11.17 -24.19 -23.24
CA THR A 454 -10.35 -23.78 -24.40
C THR A 454 -9.55 -24.94 -24.99
N SER A 455 -9.30 -26.01 -24.23
CA SER A 455 -8.63 -27.22 -24.72
C SER A 455 -9.55 -28.18 -25.47
N ASP A 456 -10.88 -28.00 -25.39
CA ASP A 456 -11.85 -28.86 -26.06
C ASP A 456 -11.62 -28.83 -27.59
N PRO A 457 -11.54 -29.98 -28.27
CA PRO A 457 -11.40 -30.02 -29.73
C PRO A 457 -12.49 -29.28 -30.51
N ASN A 458 -13.68 -29.09 -29.91
CA ASN A 458 -14.81 -28.38 -30.50
C ASN A 458 -14.83 -26.89 -30.13
N TYR A 459 -13.86 -26.40 -29.35
CA TYR A 459 -13.78 -24.99 -28.99
C TYR A 459 -13.55 -24.12 -30.23
N VAL A 460 -14.54 -23.28 -30.55
CA VAL A 460 -14.44 -22.32 -31.66
C VAL A 460 -13.70 -21.09 -31.15
N ASN A 461 -12.43 -21.01 -31.47
CA ASN A 461 -11.62 -19.84 -31.20
C ASN A 461 -11.94 -18.73 -32.21
N LYS A 462 -12.60 -17.67 -31.75
CA LYS A 462 -12.96 -16.50 -32.56
C LYS A 462 -12.51 -15.23 -31.85
N TRP A 463 -11.81 -14.37 -32.59
CA TRP A 463 -11.43 -13.04 -32.12
C TRP A 463 -12.63 -12.08 -32.23
N GLU A 464 -12.82 -11.27 -31.20
CA GLU A 464 -13.83 -10.22 -31.16
C GLU A 464 -13.23 -9.00 -30.46
N LYS A 465 -13.43 -7.80 -31.03
CA LYS A 465 -13.02 -6.54 -30.40
C LYS A 465 -14.00 -6.16 -29.28
N SER A 466 -13.92 -6.89 -28.18
CA SER A 466 -14.61 -6.60 -26.93
C SER A 466 -13.76 -7.05 -25.74
N VAL A 467 -14.12 -6.63 -24.53
CA VAL A 467 -13.43 -7.06 -23.31
C VAL A 467 -13.48 -8.59 -23.17
N GLU A 468 -14.62 -9.21 -23.41
CA GLU A 468 -14.80 -10.65 -23.36
C GLU A 468 -14.02 -11.38 -24.46
N GLY A 469 -13.96 -10.79 -25.66
CA GLY A 469 -13.13 -11.31 -26.75
C GLY A 469 -11.64 -11.31 -26.40
N ILE A 470 -11.15 -10.22 -25.81
CA ILE A 470 -9.78 -10.10 -25.29
C ILE A 470 -9.54 -11.12 -24.18
N ILE A 471 -10.44 -11.24 -23.20
CA ILE A 471 -10.32 -12.23 -22.11
C ILE A 471 -10.20 -13.65 -22.66
N ARG A 472 -11.07 -14.03 -23.61
CA ARG A 472 -10.99 -15.35 -24.27
C ARG A 472 -9.66 -15.52 -25.00
N GLY A 473 -9.17 -14.48 -25.67
CA GLY A 473 -7.84 -14.47 -26.30
C GLY A 473 -6.72 -14.76 -25.29
N PHE A 474 -6.71 -14.09 -24.14
CA PHE A 474 -5.75 -14.33 -23.06
C PHE A 474 -5.87 -15.73 -22.44
N GLN A 475 -7.09 -16.24 -22.26
CA GLN A 475 -7.34 -17.61 -21.82
C GLN A 475 -6.77 -18.64 -22.81
N VAL A 476 -6.98 -18.45 -24.11
CA VAL A 476 -6.39 -19.30 -25.15
C VAL A 476 -4.86 -19.22 -25.14
N VAL A 477 -4.28 -18.03 -25.02
CA VAL A 477 -2.81 -17.86 -24.91
C VAL A 477 -2.27 -18.62 -23.71
N ALA A 478 -2.87 -18.45 -22.53
CA ALA A 478 -2.44 -19.13 -21.31
C ALA A 478 -2.53 -20.66 -21.45
N MET A 479 -3.62 -21.16 -22.04
CA MET A 479 -3.79 -22.58 -22.34
C MET A 479 -2.71 -23.10 -23.30
N ARG A 480 -2.51 -22.43 -24.45
CA ARG A 480 -1.56 -22.87 -25.48
C ARG A 480 -0.12 -22.84 -24.97
N LYS A 481 0.26 -21.81 -24.20
CA LYS A 481 1.58 -21.73 -23.55
C LYS A 481 1.78 -22.86 -22.53
N THR A 482 0.74 -23.17 -21.75
CA THR A 482 0.78 -24.29 -20.79
C THR A 482 0.94 -25.63 -21.51
N SER A 483 0.11 -25.90 -22.52
CA SER A 483 0.18 -27.13 -23.33
C SER A 483 1.55 -27.31 -23.99
N LYS A 484 2.05 -26.26 -24.65
CA LYS A 484 3.33 -26.29 -25.35
C LYS A 484 4.51 -26.49 -24.39
N SER A 485 4.46 -25.88 -23.20
CA SER A 485 5.46 -26.09 -22.16
C SER A 485 5.44 -27.53 -21.65
N PHE A 486 4.25 -28.12 -21.52
CA PHE A 486 4.07 -29.53 -21.16
C PHE A 486 4.64 -30.48 -22.22
N GLU A 487 4.31 -30.26 -23.49
CA GLU A 487 4.84 -31.04 -24.61
C GLU A 487 6.37 -30.94 -24.72
N MET A 488 6.92 -29.74 -24.56
CA MET A 488 8.36 -29.50 -24.59
C MET A 488 9.08 -30.22 -23.45
N MET A 489 8.53 -30.15 -22.24
CA MET A 489 9.08 -30.85 -21.08
C MET A 489 9.05 -32.37 -21.30
N LYS A 490 7.93 -32.91 -21.82
CA LYS A 490 7.79 -34.34 -22.15
C LYS A 490 8.79 -34.77 -23.23
N SER A 491 8.97 -33.97 -24.28
CA SER A 491 9.93 -34.23 -25.35
C SER A 491 11.37 -34.32 -24.82
N ARG A 492 11.75 -33.42 -23.90
CA ARG A 492 13.09 -33.42 -23.27
C ARG A 492 13.30 -34.61 -22.34
N MET A 493 12.27 -35.03 -21.62
CA MET A 493 12.32 -36.26 -20.83
C MET A 493 12.48 -37.49 -21.73
N LEU A 494 11.78 -37.52 -22.88
CA LEU A 494 11.92 -38.60 -23.87
C LEU A 494 13.30 -38.62 -24.54
N SER A 495 13.99 -37.48 -24.63
CA SER A 495 15.38 -37.43 -25.11
C SER A 495 16.41 -37.88 -24.06
N GLY A 496 15.97 -38.39 -22.90
CA GLY A 496 16.83 -38.93 -21.85
C GLY A 496 17.25 -37.93 -20.76
N MET A 497 16.70 -36.71 -20.74
CA MET A 497 16.95 -35.77 -19.64
C MET A 497 16.20 -36.19 -18.37
N SER A 498 16.77 -35.89 -17.20
CA SER A 498 16.05 -36.02 -15.94
C SER A 498 14.86 -35.05 -15.89
N GLN A 499 13.84 -35.35 -15.08
CA GLN A 499 12.69 -34.44 -14.93
C GLN A 499 13.09 -33.05 -14.41
N ALA A 500 14.08 -32.99 -13.52
CA ALA A 500 14.59 -31.73 -12.97
C ALA A 500 15.30 -30.90 -14.04
N ASP A 501 16.14 -31.53 -14.87
CA ASP A 501 16.83 -30.83 -15.97
C ASP A 501 15.85 -30.39 -17.06
N ALA A 502 14.89 -31.26 -17.41
CA ALA A 502 13.83 -30.92 -18.36
C ALA A 502 12.98 -29.74 -17.86
N TRP A 503 12.65 -29.70 -16.56
CA TRP A 503 11.97 -28.56 -15.92
C TRP A 503 12.82 -27.29 -16.05
N ASN A 504 14.07 -27.34 -15.62
CA ASN A 504 14.98 -26.19 -15.62
C ASN A 504 15.17 -25.62 -17.03
N MET A 505 15.38 -26.48 -18.03
CA MET A 505 15.53 -26.06 -19.42
C MET A 505 14.25 -25.42 -19.97
N THR A 506 13.06 -25.75 -19.43
CA THR A 506 11.75 -25.27 -19.91
C THR A 506 11.24 -24.08 -19.09
N SER A 507 11.97 -23.69 -18.04
CA SER A 507 11.58 -22.66 -17.05
C SER A 507 11.13 -21.35 -17.67
N VAL A 508 11.80 -20.87 -18.72
CA VAL A 508 11.42 -19.61 -19.40
C VAL A 508 10.01 -19.69 -20.00
N GLN A 509 9.65 -20.81 -20.63
CA GLN A 509 8.31 -21.02 -21.21
C GLN A 509 7.26 -21.21 -20.10
N LEU A 510 7.65 -21.89 -19.02
CA LEU A 510 6.81 -22.11 -17.84
C LEU A 510 6.46 -20.79 -17.13
N VAL A 511 7.43 -19.90 -16.95
CA VAL A 511 7.21 -18.56 -16.39
C VAL A 511 6.27 -17.76 -17.29
N ALA A 512 6.48 -17.77 -18.61
CA ALA A 512 5.60 -17.09 -19.55
C ALA A 512 4.16 -17.65 -19.56
N ALA A 513 3.98 -18.95 -19.33
CA ALA A 513 2.66 -19.58 -19.18
C ALA A 513 1.96 -19.14 -17.88
N ALA A 514 2.70 -19.10 -16.77
CA ALA A 514 2.20 -18.63 -15.47
C ALA A 514 1.80 -17.15 -15.49
N GLU A 515 2.59 -16.29 -16.14
CA GLU A 515 2.25 -14.88 -16.33
C GLU A 515 0.96 -14.74 -17.17
N ALA A 516 0.86 -15.46 -18.29
CA ALA A 516 -0.33 -15.43 -19.15
C ALA A 516 -1.60 -15.90 -18.40
N HIS A 517 -1.48 -16.94 -17.56
CA HIS A 517 -2.56 -17.37 -16.68
C HIS A 517 -2.99 -16.26 -15.72
N CYS A 518 -2.03 -15.61 -15.05
CA CYS A 518 -2.31 -14.50 -14.14
C CYS A 518 -3.05 -13.36 -14.84
N ARG A 519 -2.59 -12.96 -16.03
CA ARG A 519 -3.22 -11.91 -16.85
C ARG A 519 -4.68 -12.24 -17.18
N ALA A 520 -4.94 -13.48 -17.61
CA ALA A 520 -6.29 -13.94 -17.91
C ALA A 520 -7.21 -13.87 -16.68
N VAL A 521 -6.71 -14.30 -15.51
CA VAL A 521 -7.47 -14.25 -14.24
C VAL A 521 -7.73 -12.80 -13.80
N MET A 522 -6.74 -11.90 -13.91
CA MET A 522 -6.91 -10.50 -13.56
C MET A 522 -7.93 -9.78 -14.46
N LEU A 523 -7.86 -10.01 -15.78
CA LEU A 523 -8.83 -9.44 -16.73
C LEU A 523 -10.26 -9.94 -16.47
N GLN A 524 -10.40 -11.25 -16.21
CA GLN A 524 -11.69 -11.85 -15.86
C GLN A 524 -12.24 -11.24 -14.56
N ALA A 525 -11.41 -11.16 -13.51
CA ALA A 525 -11.81 -10.59 -12.22
C ALA A 525 -12.22 -9.13 -12.33
N TYR A 526 -11.49 -8.33 -13.12
CA TYR A 526 -11.84 -6.93 -13.34
C TYR A 526 -13.18 -6.81 -14.09
N HIS A 527 -13.39 -7.59 -15.15
CA HIS A 527 -14.66 -7.59 -15.87
C HIS A 527 -15.85 -7.99 -15.00
N GLU A 528 -15.72 -9.06 -14.20
CA GLU A 528 -16.77 -9.51 -13.27
C GLU A 528 -17.10 -8.46 -12.20
N ALA A 529 -16.06 -7.85 -11.60
CA ALA A 529 -16.23 -6.82 -10.58
C ALA A 529 -16.91 -5.56 -11.14
N THR A 530 -16.46 -5.08 -12.31
CA THR A 530 -17.09 -3.92 -12.97
C THR A 530 -18.56 -4.19 -13.30
N ALA A 531 -18.89 -5.40 -13.78
CA ALA A 531 -20.27 -5.80 -14.04
C ALA A 531 -21.12 -5.85 -12.75
N ALA A 532 -20.56 -6.34 -11.65
CA ALA A 532 -21.24 -6.37 -10.35
C ALA A 532 -21.47 -4.96 -9.79
N GLU A 533 -20.47 -4.07 -9.87
CA GLU A 533 -20.56 -2.70 -9.38
C GLU A 533 -21.49 -1.83 -10.23
N ALA A 534 -21.63 -2.14 -11.53
CA ALA A 534 -22.50 -1.41 -12.44
C ALA A 534 -23.96 -1.34 -11.95
N ALA A 535 -24.45 -2.38 -11.25
CA ALA A 535 -25.81 -2.41 -10.70
C ALA A 535 -26.03 -1.40 -9.55
N SER A 536 -24.98 -1.11 -8.77
CA SER A 536 -25.02 -0.22 -7.60
C SER A 536 -24.52 1.21 -7.90
N SER A 537 -23.88 1.41 -9.05
CA SER A 537 -23.26 2.67 -9.44
C SER A 537 -24.24 3.67 -10.06
N SER A 538 -23.95 4.96 -9.92
CA SER A 538 -24.70 6.03 -10.60
C SER A 538 -24.61 5.88 -12.13
N PRO A 539 -25.60 6.37 -12.90
CA PRO A 539 -25.58 6.26 -14.36
C PRO A 539 -24.38 6.99 -15.01
N GLU A 540 -23.80 7.99 -14.35
CA GLU A 540 -22.62 8.72 -14.80
C GLU A 540 -21.32 7.98 -14.51
N LEU A 541 -21.22 7.26 -13.38
CA LEU A 541 -20.01 6.53 -12.99
C LEU A 541 -19.81 5.25 -13.80
N ARG A 542 -20.90 4.54 -14.10
CA ARG A 542 -20.87 3.29 -14.89
C ARG A 542 -20.04 3.36 -16.17
N PRO A 543 -20.24 4.34 -17.08
CA PRO A 543 -19.45 4.42 -18.31
C PRO A 543 -17.96 4.69 -18.03
N VAL A 544 -17.61 5.41 -16.96
CA VAL A 544 -16.20 5.67 -16.60
C VAL A 544 -15.52 4.40 -16.11
N LEU A 545 -16.18 3.61 -15.25
CA LEU A 545 -15.66 2.31 -14.79
C LEU A 545 -15.49 1.33 -15.96
N GLN A 546 -16.45 1.31 -16.88
CA GLN A 546 -16.37 0.53 -18.11
C GLN A 546 -15.19 0.97 -18.97
N GLN A 547 -14.98 2.28 -19.17
CA GLN A 547 -13.82 2.80 -19.93
C GLN A 547 -12.48 2.42 -19.29
N LEU A 548 -12.38 2.40 -17.96
CA LEU A 548 -11.16 1.95 -17.27
C LEU A 548 -10.87 0.47 -17.50
N LEU A 549 -11.89 -0.38 -17.46
CA LEU A 549 -11.77 -1.80 -17.79
C LEU A 549 -11.35 -2.00 -19.25
N GLU A 550 -12.00 -1.29 -20.17
CA GLU A 550 -11.68 -1.32 -21.61
C GLU A 550 -10.25 -0.85 -21.87
N LEU A 551 -9.80 0.21 -21.19
CA LEU A 551 -8.42 0.71 -21.28
C LEU A 551 -7.43 -0.36 -20.82
N TYR A 552 -7.68 -1.02 -19.69
CA TYR A 552 -6.84 -2.10 -19.17
C TYR A 552 -6.73 -3.26 -20.17
N ALA A 553 -7.88 -3.70 -20.70
CA ALA A 553 -7.97 -4.82 -21.63
C ALA A 553 -7.27 -4.49 -22.95
N ALA A 554 -7.53 -3.32 -23.53
CA ALA A 554 -6.92 -2.89 -24.79
C ALA A 554 -5.40 -2.70 -24.64
N TYR A 555 -4.94 -2.08 -23.54
CA TYR A 555 -3.53 -1.93 -23.25
C TYR A 555 -2.81 -3.27 -23.19
N TRP A 556 -3.30 -4.23 -22.40
CA TRP A 556 -2.64 -5.52 -22.27
C TRP A 556 -2.70 -6.33 -23.56
N ALA A 557 -3.79 -6.23 -24.33
CA ALA A 557 -3.86 -6.86 -25.64
C ALA A 557 -2.79 -6.29 -26.61
N LEU A 558 -2.55 -4.97 -26.60
CA LEU A 558 -1.48 -4.35 -27.37
C LEU A 558 -0.09 -4.78 -26.87
N GLU A 559 0.17 -4.77 -25.56
CA GLU A 559 1.45 -5.21 -24.97
C GLU A 559 1.75 -6.70 -25.23
N LYS A 560 0.71 -7.53 -25.33
CA LYS A 560 0.81 -8.98 -25.60
C LYS A 560 0.44 -9.37 -27.03
N THR A 561 0.51 -8.42 -27.97
CA THR A 561 0.19 -8.64 -29.39
C THR A 561 0.92 -9.85 -29.99
N SER A 562 2.21 -10.04 -29.67
CA SER A 562 2.98 -11.19 -30.17
C SER A 562 2.39 -12.54 -29.75
N ASP A 563 1.88 -12.63 -28.52
CA ASP A 563 1.26 -13.86 -28.03
C ASP A 563 -0.11 -14.07 -28.67
N LEU A 564 -0.91 -13.01 -28.76
CA LEU A 564 -2.24 -13.07 -29.38
C LEU A 564 -2.16 -13.48 -30.84
N LEU A 565 -1.24 -12.91 -31.63
CA LEU A 565 -1.00 -13.31 -33.02
C LEU A 565 -0.55 -14.76 -33.15
N GLN A 566 0.23 -15.26 -32.19
CA GLN A 566 0.77 -16.62 -32.25
C GLN A 566 -0.29 -17.68 -31.92
N TYR A 567 -1.23 -17.39 -31.01
CA TYR A 567 -2.10 -18.40 -30.41
C TYR A 567 -3.60 -18.20 -30.67
N THR A 568 -4.01 -17.09 -31.28
CA THR A 568 -5.41 -16.71 -31.55
C THR A 568 -5.60 -16.32 -33.01
N PRO A 569 -6.84 -16.21 -33.53
CA PRO A 569 -7.09 -15.82 -34.92
C PRO A 569 -7.07 -14.30 -35.14
N ILE A 570 -6.59 -13.50 -34.19
CA ILE A 570 -6.44 -12.05 -34.36
C ILE A 570 -5.57 -11.74 -35.59
N THR A 571 -5.95 -10.71 -36.33
CA THR A 571 -5.25 -10.26 -37.54
C THR A 571 -4.54 -8.92 -37.34
N GLY A 572 -3.73 -8.51 -38.32
CA GLY A 572 -3.11 -7.17 -38.32
C GLY A 572 -4.12 -6.03 -38.35
N ASP A 573 -5.25 -6.23 -39.03
CA ASP A 573 -6.33 -5.23 -39.10
C ASP A 573 -7.02 -5.10 -37.73
N ASP A 574 -7.25 -6.21 -37.04
CA ASP A 574 -7.79 -6.20 -35.67
C ASP A 574 -6.89 -5.44 -34.69
N ILE A 575 -5.57 -5.58 -34.82
CA ILE A 575 -4.59 -4.85 -33.99
C ILE A 575 -4.65 -3.34 -34.28
N THR A 576 -4.80 -2.98 -35.56
CA THR A 576 -4.95 -1.58 -35.96
C THR A 576 -6.24 -0.98 -35.36
N GLU A 577 -7.35 -1.73 -35.40
CA GLU A 577 -8.59 -1.31 -34.75
C GLU A 577 -8.48 -1.22 -33.22
N LEU A 578 -7.73 -2.15 -32.60
CA LEU A 578 -7.46 -2.15 -31.17
C LEU A 578 -6.65 -0.92 -30.75
N GLN A 579 -5.66 -0.52 -31.56
CA GLN A 579 -4.87 0.69 -31.35
C GLN A 579 -5.74 1.95 -31.41
N ILE A 580 -6.64 2.06 -32.39
CA ILE A 580 -7.58 3.18 -32.51
C ILE A 580 -8.49 3.22 -31.28
N TRP A 581 -9.05 2.09 -30.87
CA TRP A 581 -9.92 2.01 -29.69
C TRP A 581 -9.18 2.43 -28.40
N TYR A 582 -7.92 2.01 -28.26
CA TYR A 582 -7.07 2.41 -27.14
C TYR A 582 -6.85 3.93 -27.06
N GLU A 583 -6.54 4.58 -28.19
CA GLU A 583 -6.33 6.04 -28.26
C GLU A 583 -7.63 6.84 -28.02
N GLU A 584 -8.77 6.32 -28.48
CA GLU A 584 -10.08 6.90 -28.16
C GLU A 584 -10.38 6.83 -26.65
N LEU A 585 -10.04 5.72 -25.98
CA LEU A 585 -10.25 5.55 -24.55
C LEU A 585 -9.42 6.55 -23.73
N LEU A 586 -8.17 6.80 -24.13
CA LEU A 586 -7.34 7.82 -23.48
C LEU A 586 -8.02 9.20 -23.53
N THR A 587 -8.56 9.57 -24.69
CA THR A 587 -9.30 10.83 -24.87
C THR A 587 -10.55 10.90 -23.99
N LYS A 588 -11.31 9.79 -23.88
CA LYS A 588 -12.54 9.72 -23.09
C LYS A 588 -12.29 9.78 -21.57
N ILE A 589 -11.17 9.24 -21.10
CA ILE A 589 -10.80 9.22 -19.68
C ILE A 589 -10.22 10.57 -19.22
N ARG A 590 -9.52 11.29 -20.10
CA ARG A 590 -8.89 12.60 -19.83
C ARG A 590 -9.70 13.57 -18.95
N PRO A 591 -10.99 13.86 -19.22
CA PRO A 591 -11.76 14.80 -18.39
C PRO A 591 -12.02 14.29 -16.96
N ASN A 592 -11.94 12.99 -16.73
CA ASN A 592 -12.20 12.36 -15.43
C ASN A 592 -10.91 11.99 -14.68
N ALA A 593 -9.73 12.14 -15.30
CA ALA A 593 -8.47 11.61 -14.77
C ALA A 593 -8.15 12.11 -13.35
N VAL A 594 -8.33 13.40 -13.07
CA VAL A 594 -8.09 13.99 -11.75
C VAL A 594 -9.12 13.45 -10.74
N GLY A 595 -10.41 13.48 -11.08
CA GLY A 595 -11.46 12.95 -10.20
C GLY A 595 -11.31 11.45 -9.87
N LEU A 596 -10.72 10.67 -10.78
CA LEU A 596 -10.43 9.25 -10.56
C LEU A 596 -9.31 9.02 -9.54
N VAL A 597 -8.28 9.87 -9.53
CA VAL A 597 -7.19 9.76 -8.56
C VAL A 597 -7.54 10.41 -7.22
N ASP A 598 -8.33 11.49 -7.23
CA ASP A 598 -8.92 12.10 -6.03
C ASP A 598 -9.83 11.11 -5.29
N ALA A 599 -10.52 10.22 -6.02
CA ALA A 599 -11.34 9.16 -5.43
C ALA A 599 -10.53 8.13 -4.62
N PHE A 600 -9.19 8.11 -4.73
CA PHE A 600 -8.35 7.35 -3.80
C PHE A 600 -8.29 7.96 -2.39
N ASP A 601 -8.70 9.23 -2.24
CA ASP A 601 -8.82 9.95 -0.97
C ASP A 601 -7.52 9.93 -0.14
N ILE A 602 -6.38 10.15 -0.83
CA ILE A 602 -5.05 10.16 -0.20
C ILE A 602 -4.72 11.57 0.26
N ARG A 603 -4.61 11.76 1.57
CA ARG A 603 -4.22 13.04 2.17
C ARG A 603 -2.77 13.42 1.87
N ASP A 604 -2.51 14.72 1.74
CA ASP A 604 -1.18 15.29 1.49
C ASP A 604 -0.09 14.83 2.50
N ASP A 605 -0.44 14.61 3.77
CA ASP A 605 0.53 14.16 4.80
C ASP A 605 0.96 12.69 4.63
N ILE A 606 0.16 11.89 3.93
CA ILE A 606 0.46 10.51 3.55
C ILE A 606 1.16 10.52 2.18
N LEU A 607 0.65 11.28 1.22
CA LEU A 607 1.21 11.38 -0.12
C LEU A 607 2.63 11.97 -0.11
N GLN A 608 2.89 12.91 0.81
CA GLN A 608 4.18 13.57 1.04
C GLN A 608 4.84 14.08 -0.25
N SER A 609 4.03 14.59 -1.18
CA SER A 609 4.50 15.04 -2.49
C SER A 609 4.19 16.52 -2.69
N THR A 610 5.20 17.32 -2.99
CA THR A 610 5.01 18.71 -3.44
C THR A 610 4.33 18.78 -4.80
N LEU A 611 4.52 17.75 -5.63
CA LEU A 611 3.99 17.68 -6.99
C LEU A 611 2.54 17.18 -7.02
N GLY A 612 2.21 16.25 -6.11
CA GLY A 612 0.86 15.70 -5.97
C GLY A 612 -0.03 16.46 -4.98
N ALA A 613 0.33 17.68 -4.61
CA ALA A 613 -0.41 18.47 -3.63
C ALA A 613 -1.86 18.70 -4.04
N TYR A 614 -2.82 18.37 -3.19
CA TYR A 614 -4.26 18.45 -3.51
C TYR A 614 -4.72 19.82 -4.01
N ASP A 615 -4.12 20.91 -3.49
CA ASP A 615 -4.46 22.28 -3.86
C ASP A 615 -3.81 22.77 -5.18
N GLY A 616 -3.01 21.93 -5.84
CA GLY A 616 -2.33 22.26 -7.09
C GLY A 616 -1.22 23.32 -6.96
N ARG A 617 -0.86 23.76 -5.75
CA ARG A 617 0.15 24.82 -5.51
C ARG A 617 1.58 24.29 -5.58
N VAL A 618 1.90 23.64 -6.69
CA VAL A 618 3.12 22.84 -6.87
C VAL A 618 4.39 23.68 -6.78
N TYR A 619 4.48 24.79 -7.51
CA TYR A 619 5.71 25.59 -7.59
C TYR A 619 6.08 26.28 -6.28
N GLU A 620 5.07 26.76 -5.55
CA GLU A 620 5.24 27.38 -4.23
C GLU A 620 5.77 26.36 -3.22
N ARG A 621 5.13 25.18 -3.16
CA ARG A 621 5.56 24.08 -2.28
C ARG A 621 6.95 23.53 -2.66
N LEU A 622 7.27 23.45 -3.96
CA LEU A 622 8.62 23.07 -4.40
C LEU A 622 9.68 24.05 -3.89
N PHE A 623 9.39 25.35 -3.96
CA PHE A 623 10.29 26.38 -3.47
C PHE A 623 10.43 26.34 -1.94
N GLU A 624 9.32 26.21 -1.22
CA GLU A 624 9.31 26.06 0.24
C GLU A 624 10.10 24.82 0.70
N GLU A 625 9.93 23.67 0.03
CA GLU A 625 10.71 22.46 0.34
C GLU A 625 12.20 22.63 0.01
N ALA A 626 12.54 23.29 -1.10
CA ALA A 626 13.93 23.58 -1.42
C ALA A 626 14.59 24.46 -0.34
N GLN A 627 13.88 25.44 0.22
CA GLN A 627 14.39 26.29 1.31
C GLN A 627 14.65 25.53 2.61
N LYS A 628 13.93 24.43 2.88
CA LYS A 628 14.14 23.58 4.07
C LYS A 628 15.41 22.72 3.98
N ALA A 629 16.02 22.60 2.80
CA ALA A 629 17.20 21.76 2.61
C ALA A 629 18.38 22.26 3.48
N PRO A 630 19.06 21.37 4.24
CA PRO A 630 20.18 21.77 5.10
C PRO A 630 21.32 22.48 4.36
N LEU A 631 21.47 22.21 3.06
CA LEU A 631 22.46 22.87 2.21
C LEU A 631 22.21 24.38 2.07
N ASN A 632 20.96 24.82 2.21
CA ASN A 632 20.53 26.21 2.10
C ASN A 632 20.47 26.94 3.45
N ALA A 633 20.88 26.28 4.54
CA ALA A 633 20.92 26.89 5.87
C ALA A 633 21.96 28.04 5.95
N GLU A 634 23.01 27.98 5.14
CA GLU A 634 24.03 29.01 5.00
C GLU A 634 24.04 29.54 3.56
N PRO A 635 24.09 30.86 3.34
CA PRO A 635 24.16 31.42 1.98
C PRO A 635 25.48 31.08 1.26
N VAL A 636 26.55 30.83 2.02
CA VAL A 636 27.82 30.30 1.52
C VAL A 636 28.22 29.14 2.40
N ASN A 637 28.18 27.93 1.84
CA ASN A 637 28.48 26.71 2.58
C ASN A 637 29.93 26.69 3.09
N GLN A 638 30.15 26.21 4.32
CA GLN A 638 31.49 26.08 4.91
C GLN A 638 32.53 25.39 4.01
N SER A 639 32.13 24.42 3.18
CA SER A 639 33.02 23.72 2.24
C SER A 639 33.67 24.68 1.22
N PHE A 640 33.00 25.78 0.88
CA PHE A 640 33.60 26.83 0.04
C PHE A 640 34.82 27.44 0.73
N HIS A 641 34.72 27.79 2.01
CA HIS A 641 35.82 28.40 2.75
C HIS A 641 36.99 27.45 2.98
N GLN A 642 36.70 26.16 3.20
CA GLN A 642 37.71 25.15 3.50
C GLN A 642 38.45 24.64 2.25
N HIS A 643 37.75 24.53 1.12
CA HIS A 643 38.29 23.83 -0.05
C HIS A 643 38.32 24.69 -1.33
N LEU A 644 37.19 25.30 -1.70
CA LEU A 644 37.10 26.03 -2.97
C LEU A 644 37.85 27.37 -2.93
N LYS A 645 37.73 28.14 -1.85
CA LYS A 645 38.38 29.45 -1.71
C LYS A 645 39.92 29.34 -1.72
N PRO A 646 40.55 28.41 -0.98
CA PRO A 646 42.00 28.18 -1.10
C PRO A 646 42.40 27.70 -2.50
N PHE A 647 41.64 26.78 -3.11
CA PHE A 647 41.87 26.30 -4.48
C PHE A 647 41.89 27.46 -5.49
N MET A 648 40.84 28.29 -5.47
CA MET A 648 40.69 29.42 -6.39
C MET A 648 41.74 30.51 -6.18
N GLN A 649 42.30 30.62 -4.97
CA GLN A 649 43.39 31.55 -4.65
C GLN A 649 44.78 30.98 -5.00
N GLY A 650 44.88 29.77 -5.54
CA GLY A 650 46.16 29.10 -5.80
C GLY A 650 46.94 28.78 -4.53
N LYS A 651 46.22 28.59 -3.40
CA LYS A 651 46.79 28.36 -2.06
C LYS A 651 46.63 26.91 -1.59
N LEU A 652 46.56 25.96 -2.53
CA LEU A 652 46.52 24.53 -2.24
C LEU A 652 47.92 23.91 -2.22
#